data_AF-A0AA87WAD8-F1
#
_entry.id   AF-A0AA87WAD8-F1
#
_cell.length_a   1.000
_cell.length_b   1.000
_cell.length_c   1.000
_cell.angle_alpha   90.00
_cell.angle_beta   90.00
_cell.angle_gamma   90.00
#
_symmetry.space_group_name_H-M   'P 1'
#
loop_
_entity.id
_entity.type
_entity.pdbx_description
1 polymer ?
#
loop_
_entity_poly.entity_id
_entity_poly.type
_entity_poly.pdbx_seq_one_letter_code
_entity_poly.pdbx_strand_id
1 'polypeptide(L)'
;MTLVLSKTVRDRFAAVLVDWRLFENPFLLIEDIRIPIVEFDRASDIESALKGMADIIRTNFGITAAEAKRDPDSRVARLYAGWRRFSEYEHSQNIGASTHDDIRAFWSQPVPIESRHFAEWPVYSGLANHGTALYLLDAHHDLAQWVRPGPKDDDERKESEELLLRTLSGFVDPYARKQPDFSYEVLLHFGERSRRVLASGDVFGYDELMSLEHVIDGKFDARGRFKGKVIAFGKDLGIQEFVPRRPLPQNRRDVVGPFAFCIGTFEQLLTNTTHTEQQFDHLKLQAEKFGGLAVYRDDLRVMPYGRPDSDFFKIEERRTHHAGRAFFSFRRVFGRVSISRTANPQLKDKAGREGLVVNRARNELQFLVIDLLVDFAARFFGTGSPIREEYLEEAQARAKAARETTQKVRTSQLAELRKFMKTNEPAIAAARTRIVQLKSKLSDVVRSKKTDEVAVISSEIRNLNRQLQDCKPPATPRKLANLETPFRQYRDLFGAASDEMADLRDEVAKAEAQIGRDDPGDVVKARVKANSDAIASFLDESTKAFVAKFDQLRNEWRETAAADKQRFAEAAEPYLKGKTSQTALASVLGLIDQRRSEIESELRSKYAALVKALDRLKEGIDLEEALSVIDDDRAELEDRLKEIYQVAQLGIAVEIIGHELESLDVEVRRNLEKMPADVRSTRSWKHAFEAHSALTEKLRFLAPMRIAGYRNRETITGAEIAGYLEEFFKRRFESEDISFEATKAFRAISFSDLRSRIYPVFINLLNNSMYWLQFVKDRRIVLDFRNGKAVVSDSGQGVDPDDVGRLFQLFFTRRAKGRGLGLFLSRVNLAAARHHIRYATGEDPRPLKGANFIIEFQGVNA
;
A
#
# COMPACT_ATOMS: atom_id res chain seq x y z
N MET A 1 -21.64 21.35 24.09
CA MET A 1 -23.05 21.64 23.70
C MET A 1 -23.48 20.79 22.50
N THR A 2 -24.78 20.49 22.35
CA THR A 2 -25.31 19.67 21.26
C THR A 2 -26.56 20.30 20.63
N LEU A 3 -26.55 20.50 19.31
CA LEU A 3 -27.74 20.78 18.51
C LEU A 3 -28.13 19.50 17.76
N VAL A 4 -29.35 19.03 17.96
CA VAL A 4 -29.90 17.88 17.24
C VAL A 4 -30.99 18.37 16.31
N LEU A 5 -30.85 18.08 15.02
CA LEU A 5 -31.87 18.28 13.99
C LEU A 5 -32.37 16.92 13.54
N SER A 6 -33.67 16.73 13.46
CA SER A 6 -34.25 15.48 12.99
C SER A 6 -35.47 15.73 12.11
N LYS A 7 -35.66 14.85 11.14
CA LYS A 7 -36.83 14.81 10.27
C LYS A 7 -37.21 13.35 10.00
N THR A 8 -38.45 12.99 10.31
CA THR A 8 -39.02 11.70 9.92
C THR A 8 -39.61 11.77 8.51
N VAL A 9 -40.03 10.64 7.93
CA VAL A 9 -40.56 10.59 6.55
C VAL A 9 -41.82 11.45 6.37
N ARG A 10 -42.65 11.59 7.41
CA ARG A 10 -43.98 12.19 7.32
C ARG A 10 -44.18 13.43 8.18
N ASP A 11 -43.26 13.69 9.12
CA ASP A 11 -43.41 14.79 10.07
C ASP A 11 -42.56 16.00 9.68
N ARG A 12 -42.79 17.09 10.42
CA ARG A 12 -42.02 18.34 10.35
C ARG A 12 -40.59 18.13 10.82
N PHE A 13 -39.73 19.09 10.51
CA PHE A 13 -38.41 19.15 11.14
C PHE A 13 -38.57 19.49 12.62
N ALA A 14 -37.76 18.86 13.46
CA ALA A 14 -37.64 19.17 14.87
C ALA A 14 -36.18 19.48 15.21
N ALA A 15 -35.96 20.48 16.05
CA ALA A 15 -34.65 20.83 16.57
C ALA A 15 -34.68 20.95 18.10
N VAL A 16 -33.61 20.45 18.73
CA VAL A 16 -33.35 20.63 20.16
C VAL A 16 -31.91 21.09 20.37
N LEU A 17 -31.71 22.07 21.23
CA LEU A 17 -30.40 22.63 21.56
C LEU A 17 -30.15 22.45 23.06
N VAL A 18 -29.10 21.72 23.41
CA VAL A 18 -28.79 21.32 24.79
C VAL A 18 -27.38 21.76 25.15
N ASP A 19 -27.24 22.50 26.23
CA ASP A 19 -25.95 22.71 26.90
C ASP A 19 -25.85 21.79 28.11
N TRP A 20 -24.99 20.78 28.02
CA TRP A 20 -24.86 19.74 29.05
C TRP A 20 -24.32 20.28 30.38
N ARG A 21 -23.61 21.42 30.37
CA ARG A 21 -23.10 22.08 31.59
C ARG A 21 -24.22 22.51 32.54
N LEU A 22 -25.45 22.68 32.05
CA LEU A 22 -26.61 22.97 32.89
C LEU A 22 -26.91 21.82 33.88
N PHE A 23 -26.54 20.59 33.54
CA PHE A 23 -26.77 19.39 34.37
C PHE A 23 -25.59 19.04 35.28
N GLU A 24 -24.45 19.73 35.12
CA GLU A 24 -23.29 19.57 35.99
C GLU A 24 -23.50 20.25 37.35
N ASN A 25 -24.35 21.29 37.41
CA ASN A 25 -24.63 22.03 38.62
C ASN A 25 -25.65 21.29 39.53
N PRO A 26 -25.22 20.72 40.67
CA PRO A 26 -26.11 19.96 41.55
C PRO A 26 -27.08 20.84 42.35
N PHE A 27 -26.89 22.16 42.34
CA PHE A 27 -27.74 23.13 43.04
C PHE A 27 -28.91 23.64 42.17
N LEU A 28 -29.02 23.18 40.93
CA LEU A 28 -30.17 23.46 40.07
C LEU A 28 -31.21 22.35 40.16
N LEU A 29 -32.49 22.74 40.19
CA LEU A 29 -33.59 21.80 40.00
C LEU A 29 -33.76 21.54 38.50
N ILE A 30 -33.90 20.28 38.10
CA ILE A 30 -34.13 19.89 36.69
C ILE A 30 -35.36 20.61 36.11
N GLU A 31 -36.38 20.83 36.95
CA GLU A 31 -37.63 21.52 36.63
C GLU A 31 -37.43 22.99 36.22
N ASP A 32 -36.37 23.63 36.74
CA ASP A 32 -36.06 25.03 36.45
C ASP A 32 -35.29 25.20 35.13
N ILE A 33 -34.71 24.11 34.60
CA ILE A 33 -33.93 24.11 33.35
C ILE A 33 -34.88 24.07 32.16
N ARG A 34 -34.81 25.11 31.32
CA ARG A 34 -35.56 25.18 30.06
C ARG A 34 -34.70 24.74 28.89
N ILE A 35 -35.14 23.71 28.18
CA ILE A 35 -34.50 23.24 26.95
C ILE A 35 -35.35 23.71 25.76
N PRO A 36 -34.80 24.47 24.80
CA PRO A 36 -35.53 24.86 23.61
C PRO A 36 -35.77 23.68 22.68
N ILE A 37 -37.04 23.46 22.34
CA ILE A 37 -37.50 22.51 21.32
C ILE A 37 -38.35 23.30 20.34
N VAL A 38 -38.04 23.21 19.05
CA VAL A 38 -38.74 23.93 17.98
C VAL A 38 -39.09 22.97 16.84
N GLU A 39 -40.25 23.18 16.24
CA GLU A 39 -40.70 22.47 15.05
C GLU A 39 -40.88 23.46 13.89
N PHE A 40 -40.53 23.06 12.68
CA PHE A 40 -40.58 23.93 11.49
C PHE A 40 -40.76 23.12 10.19
N ASP A 41 -41.21 23.80 9.14
CA ASP A 41 -41.61 23.15 7.87
C ASP A 41 -40.44 23.04 6.87
N ARG A 42 -39.55 24.05 6.79
CA ARG A 42 -38.43 24.06 5.83
C ARG A 42 -37.09 24.00 6.55
N ALA A 43 -36.14 23.24 5.99
CA ALA A 43 -34.81 23.09 6.57
C ALA A 43 -34.10 24.44 6.85
N SER A 44 -34.26 25.42 5.95
CA SER A 44 -33.70 26.78 6.07
C SER A 44 -34.21 27.58 7.28
N ASP A 45 -35.36 27.21 7.84
CA ASP A 45 -35.98 27.94 8.96
C ASP A 45 -35.16 27.80 10.25
N ILE A 46 -34.25 26.81 10.31
CA ILE A 46 -33.36 26.60 11.45
C ILE A 46 -32.47 27.80 11.76
N GLU A 47 -32.03 28.55 10.73
CA GLU A 47 -31.15 29.71 10.91
C GLU A 47 -31.85 30.82 11.71
N SER A 48 -33.15 31.00 11.47
CA SER A 48 -33.98 31.93 12.23
C SER A 48 -34.31 31.39 13.62
N ALA A 49 -34.65 30.09 13.71
CA ALA A 49 -35.03 29.46 14.96
C ALA A 49 -33.88 29.40 15.98
N LEU A 50 -32.64 29.21 15.52
CA LEU A 50 -31.46 29.07 16.37
C LEU A 50 -31.24 30.27 17.30
N LYS A 51 -31.54 31.50 16.83
CA LYS A 51 -31.44 32.70 17.65
C LYS A 51 -32.41 32.65 18.84
N GLY A 52 -33.65 32.27 18.60
CA GLY A 52 -34.66 32.10 19.66
C GLY A 52 -34.32 30.96 20.62
N MET A 53 -33.76 29.87 20.11
CA MET A 53 -33.29 28.75 20.94
C MET A 53 -32.14 29.19 21.87
N ALA A 54 -31.17 29.95 21.36
CA ALA A 54 -30.07 30.50 22.15
C ALA A 54 -30.56 31.45 23.25
N ASP A 55 -31.57 32.28 22.96
CA ASP A 55 -32.17 33.17 23.95
C ASP A 55 -32.85 32.39 25.09
N ILE A 56 -33.56 31.30 24.78
CA ILE A 56 -34.13 30.40 25.81
C ILE A 56 -33.02 29.82 26.70
N ILE A 57 -31.91 29.35 26.12
CA ILE A 57 -30.78 28.82 26.88
C ILE A 57 -30.19 29.88 27.83
N ARG A 58 -30.02 31.13 27.36
CA ARG A 58 -29.52 32.24 28.20
C ARG A 58 -30.38 32.49 29.42
N THR A 59 -31.69 32.24 29.36
CA THR A 59 -32.60 32.39 30.53
C THR A 59 -32.32 31.41 31.67
N ASN A 60 -31.47 30.41 31.48
CA ASN A 60 -31.08 29.44 32.52
C ASN A 60 -29.90 29.92 33.39
N PHE A 61 -29.07 30.86 32.92
CA PHE A 61 -27.85 31.29 33.64
C PHE A 61 -27.54 32.80 33.57
N GLY A 62 -28.15 33.54 32.65
CA GLY A 62 -27.94 34.98 32.43
C GLY A 62 -28.73 35.89 33.38
N ILE A 63 -28.95 35.45 34.62
CA ILE A 63 -29.79 36.15 35.60
C ILE A 63 -28.94 37.08 36.46
N THR A 64 -29.40 38.32 36.64
CA THR A 64 -28.74 39.31 37.49
C THR A 64 -29.20 39.26 38.94
N ALA A 65 -28.35 39.73 39.86
CA ALA A 65 -28.69 39.87 41.28
C ALA A 65 -29.91 40.78 41.51
N ALA A 66 -30.13 41.77 40.64
CA ALA A 66 -31.26 42.69 40.73
C ALA A 66 -32.59 42.01 40.34
N GLU A 67 -32.56 41.12 39.35
CA GLU A 67 -33.73 40.33 38.92
C GLU A 67 -34.11 39.28 39.97
N ALA A 68 -33.12 38.59 40.55
CA ALA A 68 -33.34 37.62 41.62
C ALA A 68 -33.93 38.25 42.90
N LYS A 69 -33.65 39.53 43.19
CA LYS A 69 -34.16 40.24 44.37
C LYS A 69 -35.63 40.64 44.29
N ARG A 70 -36.25 40.63 43.11
CA ARG A 70 -37.66 41.05 42.94
C ARG A 70 -38.66 40.05 43.51
N ASP A 71 -38.30 38.76 43.52
CA ASP A 71 -39.10 37.67 44.09
C ASP A 71 -38.20 36.47 44.46
N PRO A 72 -37.89 36.24 45.75
CA PRO A 72 -36.99 35.19 46.22
C PRO A 72 -37.45 33.75 45.94
N ASP A 73 -38.77 33.52 45.79
CA ASP A 73 -39.34 32.19 45.54
C ASP A 73 -39.51 31.90 44.04
N SER A 74 -39.13 32.85 43.18
CA SER A 74 -39.20 32.70 41.73
C SER A 74 -38.13 31.73 41.19
N ARG A 75 -38.42 31.10 40.03
CA ARG A 75 -37.44 30.34 39.24
C ARG A 75 -36.13 31.12 39.06
N VAL A 76 -36.25 32.42 38.83
CA VAL A 76 -35.11 33.33 38.56
C VAL A 76 -34.20 33.43 39.78
N ALA A 77 -34.77 33.58 40.98
CA ALA A 77 -34.02 33.61 42.23
C ALA A 77 -33.34 32.26 42.52
N ARG A 78 -34.03 31.14 42.29
CA ARG A 78 -33.45 29.79 42.47
C ARG A 78 -32.27 29.52 41.54
N LEU A 79 -32.40 29.85 40.25
CA LEU A 79 -31.31 29.71 39.28
C LEU A 79 -30.11 30.59 39.65
N TYR A 80 -30.33 31.85 40.04
CA TYR A 80 -29.26 32.74 40.49
C TYR A 80 -28.52 32.18 41.72
N ALA A 81 -29.27 31.71 42.72
CA ALA A 81 -28.70 31.10 43.92
C ALA A 81 -27.93 29.82 43.60
N GLY A 82 -28.45 28.96 42.74
CA GLY A 82 -27.80 27.72 42.34
C GLY A 82 -26.49 27.93 41.59
N TRP A 83 -26.45 28.88 40.64
CA TRP A 83 -25.20 29.23 39.96
C TRP A 83 -24.17 29.86 40.90
N ARG A 84 -24.60 30.78 41.76
CA ARG A 84 -23.70 31.39 42.75
C ARG A 84 -23.06 30.35 43.66
N ARG A 85 -23.86 29.40 44.20
CA ARG A 85 -23.35 28.33 45.07
C ARG A 85 -22.40 27.40 44.35
N PHE A 86 -22.67 27.12 43.07
CA PHE A 86 -21.79 26.29 42.26
C PHE A 86 -20.45 26.97 42.00
N SER A 87 -20.46 28.24 41.59
CA SER A 87 -19.23 29.01 41.45
C SER A 87 -18.47 29.09 42.78
N GLU A 88 -19.11 29.40 43.91
CA GLU A 88 -18.47 29.41 45.23
C GLU A 88 -17.82 28.05 45.57
N TYR A 89 -18.48 26.94 45.23
CA TYR A 89 -17.95 25.59 45.38
C TYR A 89 -16.72 25.36 44.47
N GLU A 90 -16.78 25.70 43.18
CA GLU A 90 -15.66 25.53 42.24
C GLU A 90 -14.43 26.37 42.66
N HIS A 91 -14.64 27.60 43.11
CA HIS A 91 -13.56 28.44 43.64
C HIS A 91 -12.93 27.82 44.90
N SER A 92 -13.72 27.16 45.76
CA SER A 92 -13.19 26.44 46.92
C SER A 92 -12.31 25.23 46.54
N GLN A 93 -12.46 24.71 45.33
CA GLN A 93 -11.67 23.63 44.76
C GLN A 93 -10.43 24.14 43.97
N ASN A 94 -10.12 25.44 44.06
CA ASN A 94 -9.06 26.09 43.28
C ASN A 94 -9.23 26.00 41.75
N ILE A 95 -10.46 25.89 41.26
CA ILE A 95 -10.76 25.96 39.83
C ILE A 95 -10.78 27.43 39.42
N GLY A 96 -9.94 27.81 38.44
CA GLY A 96 -9.69 29.21 38.09
C GLY A 96 -10.84 29.92 37.37
N ALA A 97 -11.49 29.27 36.41
CA ALA A 97 -12.69 29.78 35.72
C ALA A 97 -13.88 28.89 36.11
N SER A 98 -14.97 29.48 36.59
CA SER A 98 -16.14 28.70 36.99
C SER A 98 -16.92 28.22 35.76
N THR A 99 -17.63 27.10 35.88
CA THR A 99 -18.51 26.61 34.80
C THR A 99 -19.57 27.67 34.41
N HIS A 100 -19.97 28.53 35.38
CA HIS A 100 -20.88 29.66 35.13
C HIS A 100 -20.25 30.74 34.22
N ASP A 101 -18.95 30.99 34.38
CA ASP A 101 -18.22 31.95 33.55
C ASP A 101 -18.04 31.41 32.13
N ASP A 102 -17.70 30.12 32.01
CA ASP A 102 -17.49 29.45 30.72
C ASP A 102 -18.78 29.37 29.89
N ILE A 103 -19.91 28.96 30.51
CA ILE A 103 -21.20 28.94 29.83
C ILE A 103 -21.61 30.37 29.41
N ARG A 104 -21.38 31.38 30.26
CA ARG A 104 -21.70 32.78 29.92
C ARG A 104 -20.83 33.29 28.78
N ALA A 105 -19.53 33.01 28.80
CA ALA A 105 -18.59 33.43 27.76
C ALA A 105 -18.97 32.84 26.39
N PHE A 106 -19.29 31.55 26.34
CA PHE A 106 -19.71 30.87 25.12
C PHE A 106 -20.97 31.49 24.51
N TRP A 107 -22.02 31.66 25.31
CA TRP A 107 -23.32 32.17 24.83
C TRP A 107 -23.38 33.69 24.64
N SER A 108 -22.33 34.42 25.06
CA SER A 108 -22.18 35.86 24.78
C SER A 108 -21.78 36.13 23.32
N GLN A 109 -21.28 35.10 22.62
CA GLN A 109 -20.94 35.16 21.20
C GLN A 109 -22.07 34.55 20.35
N PRO A 110 -22.13 34.84 19.03
CA PRO A 110 -22.98 34.10 18.12
C PRO A 110 -22.67 32.60 18.16
N VAL A 111 -23.69 31.76 18.05
CA VAL A 111 -23.50 30.30 18.00
C VAL A 111 -22.58 29.97 16.82
N PRO A 112 -21.49 29.20 17.01
CA PRO A 112 -20.48 28.95 15.99
C PRO A 112 -20.95 27.91 14.96
N ILE A 113 -22.07 28.18 14.30
CA ILE A 113 -22.65 27.36 13.23
C ILE A 113 -23.20 28.24 12.12
N GLU A 114 -22.98 27.85 10.87
CA GLU A 114 -23.29 28.63 9.67
C GLU A 114 -24.08 27.75 8.70
N SER A 115 -24.75 28.37 7.72
CA SER A 115 -25.53 27.69 6.66
C SER A 115 -24.77 26.54 5.99
N ARG A 116 -23.46 26.71 5.76
CA ARG A 116 -22.60 25.69 5.17
C ARG A 116 -22.51 24.41 5.99
N HIS A 117 -22.55 24.49 7.32
CA HIS A 117 -22.53 23.31 8.19
C HIS A 117 -23.84 22.53 8.10
N PHE A 118 -24.97 23.22 7.90
CA PHE A 118 -26.25 22.57 7.66
C PHE A 118 -26.32 21.94 6.27
N ALA A 119 -25.74 22.57 5.25
CA ALA A 119 -25.75 22.08 3.86
C ALA A 119 -25.06 20.71 3.66
N GLU A 120 -24.15 20.33 4.55
CA GLU A 120 -23.52 19.00 4.52
C GLU A 120 -24.52 17.89 4.88
N TRP A 121 -25.58 18.18 5.63
CA TRP A 121 -26.60 17.20 5.95
C TRP A 121 -27.53 16.98 4.75
N PRO A 122 -27.63 15.75 4.18
CA PRO A 122 -28.38 15.52 2.94
C PRO A 122 -29.86 15.92 3.00
N VAL A 123 -30.47 15.88 4.19
CA VAL A 123 -31.87 16.28 4.38
C VAL A 123 -32.05 17.79 4.25
N TYR A 124 -31.08 18.57 4.71
CA TYR A 124 -31.10 20.03 4.59
C TYR A 124 -31.02 20.44 3.11
N SER A 125 -30.17 19.77 2.35
CA SER A 125 -29.95 20.02 0.92
C SER A 125 -31.00 19.38 0.00
N GLY A 126 -32.00 18.70 0.56
CA GLY A 126 -33.08 18.04 -0.21
C GLY A 126 -32.66 16.77 -0.96
N LEU A 127 -31.47 16.24 -0.67
CA LEU A 127 -30.94 15.00 -1.26
C LEU A 127 -31.51 13.75 -0.56
N ALA A 128 -32.00 13.89 0.68
CA ALA A 128 -32.66 12.82 1.44
C ALA A 128 -33.98 13.31 2.06
N ASN A 129 -34.95 12.40 2.20
CA ASN A 129 -36.28 12.74 2.69
C ASN A 129 -36.40 12.73 4.23
N HIS A 130 -35.49 12.03 4.93
CA HIS A 130 -35.48 11.84 6.38
C HIS A 130 -34.05 11.70 6.91
N GLY A 131 -33.85 11.90 8.20
CA GLY A 131 -32.56 11.66 8.88
C GLY A 131 -32.43 12.44 10.19
N THR A 132 -31.27 12.32 10.83
CA THR A 132 -30.92 13.09 12.02
C THR A 132 -29.49 13.59 11.89
N ALA A 133 -29.25 14.87 12.17
CA ALA A 133 -27.93 15.48 12.28
C ALA A 133 -27.66 15.90 13.72
N LEU A 134 -26.47 15.57 14.22
CA LEU A 134 -26.00 15.98 15.55
C LEU A 134 -24.79 16.89 15.37
N TYR A 135 -24.93 18.14 15.80
CA TYR A 135 -23.84 19.12 15.81
C TYR A 135 -23.31 19.26 17.24
N LEU A 136 -22.06 18.86 17.44
CA LEU A 136 -21.35 19.03 18.70
C LEU A 136 -20.60 20.36 18.65
N LEU A 137 -21.08 21.31 19.44
CA LEU A 137 -20.58 22.68 19.50
C LEU A 137 -19.87 22.83 20.84
N ASP A 138 -18.61 23.29 20.86
CA ASP A 138 -17.78 23.34 22.08
C ASP A 138 -17.69 21.96 22.76
N ALA A 139 -16.99 21.04 22.09
CA ALA A 139 -16.85 19.67 22.54
C ALA A 139 -15.96 19.58 23.80
N HIS A 140 -16.25 18.63 24.69
CA HIS A 140 -15.41 18.35 25.87
C HIS A 140 -13.99 17.94 25.44
N HIS A 141 -13.00 18.07 26.32
CA HIS A 141 -11.57 17.88 26.03
C HIS A 141 -11.26 16.71 25.07
N ASP A 142 -11.73 15.49 25.39
CA ASP A 142 -11.48 14.27 24.61
C ASP A 142 -12.00 14.34 23.16
N LEU A 143 -13.16 14.97 22.96
CA LEU A 143 -13.74 15.19 21.64
C LEU A 143 -13.16 16.44 20.95
N ALA A 144 -12.73 17.43 21.73
CA ALA A 144 -12.05 18.62 21.23
C ALA A 144 -10.67 18.30 20.65
N GLN A 145 -9.99 17.27 21.15
CA GLN A 145 -8.71 16.79 20.60
C GLN A 145 -8.81 16.37 19.13
N TRP A 146 -9.99 15.90 18.67
CA TRP A 146 -10.25 15.61 17.24
C TRP A 146 -10.28 16.87 16.38
N VAL A 147 -10.72 18.00 16.95
CA VAL A 147 -10.98 19.29 16.25
C VAL A 147 -9.84 20.28 16.44
N ARG A 148 -9.03 20.16 17.49
CA ARG A 148 -7.88 21.02 17.79
C ARG A 148 -6.66 20.13 18.03
N PRO A 149 -5.91 19.76 16.99
CA PRO A 149 -4.74 18.92 17.16
C PRO A 149 -3.70 19.65 18.02
N GLY A 150 -3.44 19.12 19.22
CA GLY A 150 -2.28 19.49 20.04
C GLY A 150 -0.96 19.01 19.41
N PRO A 151 0.18 19.20 20.11
CA PRO A 151 1.50 18.75 19.62
C PRO A 151 1.51 17.25 19.27
N LYS A 152 2.36 16.86 18.30
CA LYS A 152 2.32 15.55 17.61
C LYS A 152 2.69 14.31 18.45
N ASP A 153 3.14 14.48 19.71
CA ASP A 153 3.70 13.42 20.55
C ASP A 153 2.85 13.06 21.79
N ASP A 154 1.54 13.31 21.73
CA ASP A 154 0.65 12.96 22.85
C ASP A 154 0.05 11.55 22.64
N ASP A 155 0.49 10.57 23.42
CA ASP A 155 -0.01 9.18 23.34
C ASP A 155 -1.46 9.07 23.83
N GLU A 156 -1.90 9.91 24.78
CA GLU A 156 -3.30 9.95 25.27
C GLU A 156 -4.28 10.37 24.17
N ARG A 157 -3.82 11.19 23.22
CA ARG A 157 -4.59 11.62 22.06
C ARG A 157 -4.89 10.48 21.09
N LYS A 158 -3.89 9.66 20.77
CA LYS A 158 -4.07 8.53 19.84
C LYS A 158 -5.07 7.53 20.39
N GLU A 159 -5.02 7.28 21.70
CA GLU A 159 -5.96 6.38 22.36
C GLU A 159 -7.41 6.90 22.31
N SER A 160 -7.62 8.20 22.53
CA SER A 160 -8.94 8.85 22.43
C SER A 160 -9.49 8.85 21.00
N GLU A 161 -8.64 9.10 20.00
CA GLU A 161 -8.99 8.99 18.57
C GLU A 161 -9.35 7.54 18.18
N GLU A 162 -8.55 6.56 18.57
CA GLU A 162 -8.82 5.15 18.28
C GLU A 162 -10.09 4.64 18.97
N LEU A 163 -10.35 5.04 20.21
CA LEU A 163 -11.51 4.58 20.99
C LEU A 163 -12.83 5.03 20.36
N LEU A 164 -12.93 6.30 19.95
CA LEU A 164 -14.15 6.81 19.31
C LEU A 164 -14.32 6.23 17.90
N LEU A 165 -13.24 6.11 17.11
CA LEU A 165 -13.27 5.42 15.82
C LEU A 165 -13.79 3.99 15.97
N ARG A 166 -13.29 3.23 16.95
CA ARG A 166 -13.76 1.86 17.26
C ARG A 166 -15.19 1.80 17.76
N THR A 167 -15.68 2.88 18.36
CA THR A 167 -17.05 2.95 18.89
C THR A 167 -18.05 3.15 17.77
N LEU A 168 -17.70 4.01 16.82
CA LEU A 168 -18.56 4.37 15.71
C LEU A 168 -18.36 3.43 14.51
N SER A 169 -17.21 2.75 14.40
CA SER A 169 -17.03 1.68 13.42
C SER A 169 -17.91 0.47 13.77
N GLY A 170 -18.60 -0.06 12.77
CA GLY A 170 -19.57 -1.13 12.97
C GLY A 170 -20.70 -0.76 13.92
N PHE A 171 -21.14 0.51 13.93
CA PHE A 171 -22.35 0.96 14.65
C PHE A 171 -23.60 0.18 14.21
N VAL A 172 -23.64 -0.13 12.92
CA VAL A 172 -24.56 -1.06 12.28
C VAL A 172 -23.86 -2.39 12.08
N ASP A 173 -24.61 -3.49 12.15
CA ASP A 173 -24.09 -4.85 11.92
C ASP A 173 -23.48 -5.03 10.52
N PRO A 174 -22.14 -5.09 10.39
CA PRO A 174 -21.48 -5.20 9.08
C PRO A 174 -21.55 -6.63 8.51
N TYR A 175 -21.97 -7.60 9.33
CA TYR A 175 -22.06 -9.02 8.96
C TYR A 175 -23.49 -9.45 8.65
N ALA A 176 -24.45 -8.52 8.63
CA ALA A 176 -25.80 -8.77 8.19
C ALA A 176 -25.81 -9.10 6.69
N ARG A 177 -26.38 -10.25 6.31
CA ARG A 177 -26.49 -10.68 4.90
C ARG A 177 -27.27 -9.67 4.04
N LYS A 178 -28.19 -8.94 4.65
CA LYS A 178 -28.86 -7.79 4.08
C LYS A 178 -28.51 -6.60 4.96
N GLN A 179 -27.71 -5.69 4.43
CA GLN A 179 -27.37 -4.46 5.13
C GLN A 179 -28.66 -3.66 5.39
N PRO A 180 -28.87 -3.16 6.61
CA PRO A 180 -30.02 -2.31 6.90
C PRO A 180 -29.86 -0.98 6.17
N ASP A 181 -31.00 -0.35 5.86
CA ASP A 181 -31.04 0.98 5.23
C ASP A 181 -30.69 2.05 6.27
N PHE A 182 -29.40 2.14 6.61
CA PHE A 182 -28.88 3.02 7.63
C PHE A 182 -27.45 3.47 7.28
N SER A 183 -27.31 4.70 6.80
CA SER A 183 -26.02 5.34 6.56
C SER A 183 -25.68 6.31 7.68
N TYR A 184 -24.40 6.36 8.05
CA TYR A 184 -23.89 7.35 9.01
C TYR A 184 -22.52 7.83 8.58
N GLU A 185 -22.20 9.07 8.97
CA GLU A 185 -20.91 9.68 8.73
C GLU A 185 -20.54 10.63 9.85
N VAL A 186 -19.24 10.86 10.03
CA VAL A 186 -18.71 11.84 10.97
C VAL A 186 -17.82 12.82 10.22
N LEU A 187 -18.22 14.09 10.27
CA LEU A 187 -17.52 15.21 9.65
C LEU A 187 -16.95 16.10 10.74
N LEU A 188 -15.67 16.46 10.60
CA LEU A 188 -15.00 17.46 11.43
C LEU A 188 -14.84 18.76 10.66
N HIS A 189 -15.21 19.87 11.29
CA HIS A 189 -15.11 21.21 10.71
C HIS A 189 -13.97 22.00 11.36
N PHE A 190 -13.04 22.49 10.55
CA PHE A 190 -11.89 23.30 10.94
C PHE A 190 -11.93 24.65 10.20
N GLY A 191 -12.57 25.65 10.81
CA GLY A 191 -12.86 26.91 10.11
C GLY A 191 -13.65 26.63 8.83
N GLU A 192 -13.13 27.02 7.66
CA GLU A 192 -13.75 26.81 6.35
C GLU A 192 -13.58 25.40 5.76
N ARG A 193 -12.82 24.50 6.40
CA ARG A 193 -12.51 23.16 5.87
C ARG A 193 -13.33 22.09 6.60
N SER A 194 -13.75 21.05 5.88
CA SER A 194 -14.34 19.83 6.46
C SER A 194 -13.46 18.61 6.17
N ARG A 195 -13.42 17.66 7.13
CA ARG A 195 -12.73 16.37 6.99
C ARG A 195 -13.67 15.26 7.41
N ARG A 196 -13.93 14.30 6.52
CA ARG A 196 -14.66 13.07 6.87
C ARG A 196 -13.72 12.11 7.59
N VAL A 197 -14.11 11.70 8.79
CA VAL A 197 -13.30 10.80 9.64
C VAL A 197 -13.82 9.37 9.63
N LEU A 198 -15.12 9.20 9.39
CA LEU A 198 -15.75 7.88 9.34
C LEU A 198 -16.96 7.91 8.43
N ALA A 199 -17.17 6.84 7.67
CA ALA A 199 -18.41 6.56 6.97
C ALA A 199 -18.87 5.12 7.25
N SER A 200 -20.16 4.85 7.04
CA SER A 200 -20.76 3.52 7.18
C SER A 200 -20.17 2.45 6.26
N GLY A 201 -19.41 2.84 5.22
CA GLY A 201 -18.69 1.92 4.33
C GLY A 201 -17.29 1.52 4.82
N ASP A 202 -16.75 2.18 5.85
CA ASP A 202 -15.41 1.92 6.37
C ASP A 202 -15.44 0.80 7.44
N VAL A 203 -15.87 -0.41 7.04
CA VAL A 203 -16.07 -1.55 7.96
C VAL A 203 -15.55 -2.86 7.39
N PHE A 204 -15.15 -3.78 8.28
CA PHE A 204 -14.81 -5.15 7.89
C PHE A 204 -16.08 -5.99 7.73
N GLY A 205 -16.41 -6.34 6.48
CA GLY A 205 -17.72 -6.89 6.08
C GLY A 205 -17.85 -8.41 6.14
N TYR A 206 -19.04 -8.91 5.79
CA TYR A 206 -19.33 -10.35 5.73
C TYR A 206 -18.46 -11.10 4.72
N ASP A 207 -18.25 -10.57 3.51
CA ASP A 207 -17.48 -11.24 2.46
C ASP A 207 -16.00 -11.38 2.85
N GLU A 208 -15.45 -10.35 3.50
CA GLU A 208 -14.09 -10.39 4.04
C GLU A 208 -13.98 -11.39 5.20
N LEU A 209 -14.98 -11.47 6.07
CA LEU A 209 -15.05 -12.49 7.13
C LEU A 209 -15.06 -13.91 6.55
N MET A 210 -15.81 -14.15 5.48
CA MET A 210 -15.87 -15.46 4.82
C MET A 210 -14.59 -15.81 4.04
N SER A 211 -13.73 -14.83 3.76
CA SER A 211 -12.42 -15.04 3.14
C SER A 211 -11.34 -15.53 4.12
N LEU A 212 -11.63 -15.49 5.42
CA LEU A 212 -10.70 -15.92 6.47
C LEU A 212 -10.54 -17.45 6.50
N GLU A 213 -9.39 -17.89 7.01
CA GLU A 213 -9.05 -19.31 7.16
C GLU A 213 -9.98 -20.06 8.10
N HIS A 214 -10.37 -19.40 9.18
CA HIS A 214 -11.12 -20.02 10.26
C HIS A 214 -12.38 -19.21 10.47
N VAL A 215 -13.53 -19.81 10.17
CA VAL A 215 -14.83 -19.14 10.24
C VAL A 215 -15.85 -20.06 10.88
N ILE A 216 -16.67 -19.51 11.77
CA ILE A 216 -17.89 -20.11 12.28
C ILE A 216 -19.02 -19.15 11.91
N ASP A 217 -20.01 -19.59 11.13
CA ASP A 217 -21.21 -18.80 10.80
C ASP A 217 -22.48 -19.64 10.98
N GLY A 218 -23.35 -19.26 11.91
CA GLY A 218 -24.54 -20.03 12.20
C GLY A 218 -25.53 -19.37 13.15
N LYS A 219 -26.43 -20.19 13.71
CA LYS A 219 -27.51 -19.72 14.57
C LYS A 219 -27.73 -20.67 15.75
N PHE A 220 -28.07 -20.09 16.89
CA PHE A 220 -28.58 -20.81 18.05
C PHE A 220 -30.10 -20.91 17.97
N ASP A 221 -30.64 -22.09 18.25
CA ASP A 221 -32.08 -22.30 18.43
C ASP A 221 -32.54 -21.91 19.86
N ALA A 222 -33.85 -21.93 20.11
CA ALA A 222 -34.42 -21.61 21.42
C ALA A 222 -34.05 -22.61 22.53
N ARG A 223 -33.40 -23.73 22.20
CA ARG A 223 -32.87 -24.73 23.14
C ARG A 223 -31.36 -24.57 23.35
N GLY A 224 -30.74 -23.54 22.75
CA GLY A 224 -29.31 -23.27 22.86
C GLY A 224 -28.44 -24.18 21.98
N ARG A 225 -29.02 -24.96 21.07
CA ARG A 225 -28.24 -25.75 20.11
C ARG A 225 -27.80 -24.86 18.96
N PHE A 226 -26.54 -24.95 18.60
CA PHE A 226 -25.98 -24.20 17.48
C PHE A 226 -25.91 -25.08 16.23
N LYS A 227 -26.26 -24.50 15.09
CA LYS A 227 -26.09 -25.09 13.76
C LYS A 227 -25.51 -24.04 12.82
N GLY A 228 -24.38 -24.34 12.20
CA GLY A 228 -23.65 -23.38 11.38
C GLY A 228 -22.58 -23.98 10.50
N LYS A 229 -22.16 -23.21 9.49
CA LYS A 229 -21.04 -23.54 8.62
C LYS A 229 -19.72 -23.31 9.37
N VAL A 230 -18.77 -24.21 9.18
CA VAL A 230 -17.41 -24.10 9.74
C VAL A 230 -16.38 -24.18 8.61
N ILE A 231 -15.50 -23.20 8.55
CA ILE A 231 -14.31 -23.21 7.70
C ILE A 231 -13.11 -23.32 8.63
N ALA A 232 -12.19 -24.22 8.33
CA ALA A 232 -10.92 -24.33 9.05
C ALA A 232 -9.77 -24.47 8.05
N PHE A 233 -8.71 -23.68 8.22
CA PHE A 233 -7.58 -23.62 7.30
C PHE A 233 -8.01 -23.44 5.83
N GLY A 234 -9.04 -22.61 5.59
CA GLY A 234 -9.58 -22.32 4.26
C GLY A 234 -10.41 -23.44 3.63
N LYS A 235 -10.58 -24.59 4.31
CA LYS A 235 -11.44 -25.70 3.86
C LYS A 235 -12.80 -25.63 4.53
N ASP A 236 -13.83 -25.73 3.71
CA ASP A 236 -15.23 -25.78 4.14
C ASP A 236 -15.54 -27.17 4.73
N LEU A 237 -15.78 -27.23 6.03
CA LEU A 237 -16.16 -28.45 6.77
C LEU A 237 -17.68 -28.66 6.78
N GLY A 238 -18.43 -27.85 6.03
CA GLY A 238 -19.88 -27.92 5.93
C GLY A 238 -20.59 -27.49 7.22
N ILE A 239 -21.82 -27.96 7.38
CA ILE A 239 -22.66 -27.61 8.52
C ILE A 239 -22.33 -28.49 9.72
N GLN A 240 -21.89 -27.87 10.80
CA GLN A 240 -21.61 -28.49 12.08
C GLN A 240 -22.69 -28.16 13.10
N GLU A 241 -22.98 -29.11 13.98
CA GLU A 241 -23.91 -28.95 15.09
C GLU A 241 -23.17 -28.98 16.43
N PHE A 242 -23.71 -28.22 17.38
CA PHE A 242 -23.21 -28.15 18.75
C PHE A 242 -24.37 -28.17 19.74
N VAL A 243 -24.20 -28.99 20.78
CA VAL A 243 -25.13 -29.09 21.90
C VAL A 243 -24.40 -28.61 23.15
N PRO A 244 -24.97 -27.64 23.90
CA PRO A 244 -24.31 -27.09 25.08
C PRO A 244 -24.12 -28.16 26.16
N ARG A 245 -23.02 -28.05 26.92
CA ARG A 245 -22.64 -29.02 27.95
C ARG A 245 -23.64 -29.12 29.11
N ARG A 246 -24.43 -28.08 29.31
CA ARG A 246 -25.55 -28.07 30.28
C ARG A 246 -26.84 -27.64 29.59
N PRO A 247 -27.99 -28.23 29.97
CA PRO A 247 -29.28 -27.79 29.46
C PRO A 247 -29.61 -26.37 29.94
N LEU A 248 -30.33 -25.61 29.11
CA LEU A 248 -30.84 -24.30 29.48
C LEU A 248 -31.94 -24.40 30.55
N PRO A 249 -32.15 -23.34 31.36
CA PRO A 249 -33.26 -23.27 32.31
C PRO A 249 -34.61 -23.48 31.61
N GLN A 250 -35.53 -24.24 32.20
CA GLN A 250 -36.86 -24.45 31.60
C GLN A 250 -37.85 -23.30 31.86
N ASN A 251 -37.52 -22.41 32.80
CA ASN A 251 -38.37 -21.30 33.20
C ASN A 251 -38.38 -20.19 32.12
N ARG A 252 -39.55 -19.85 31.57
CA ARG A 252 -39.69 -18.84 30.49
C ARG A 252 -39.14 -17.46 30.82
N ARG A 253 -38.98 -17.12 32.11
CA ARG A 253 -38.41 -15.84 32.56
C ARG A 253 -36.87 -15.78 32.51
N ASP A 254 -36.21 -16.92 32.31
CA ASP A 254 -34.76 -17.08 32.43
C ASP A 254 -34.08 -17.52 31.12
N VAL A 255 -34.85 -17.72 30.04
CA VAL A 255 -34.38 -18.30 28.77
C VAL A 255 -33.92 -17.23 27.78
N VAL A 256 -32.84 -17.54 27.07
CA VAL A 256 -32.38 -16.82 25.88
C VAL A 256 -33.05 -17.44 24.65
N GLY A 257 -33.67 -16.60 23.84
CA GLY A 257 -34.28 -17.03 22.59
C GLY A 257 -33.24 -17.33 21.51
N PRO A 258 -33.67 -17.62 20.28
CA PRO A 258 -32.75 -17.84 19.17
C PRO A 258 -31.96 -16.56 18.85
N PHE A 259 -30.71 -16.72 18.42
CA PHE A 259 -29.82 -15.63 18.02
C PHE A 259 -28.82 -16.11 16.96
N ALA A 260 -28.32 -15.19 16.13
CA ALA A 260 -27.31 -15.49 15.12
C ALA A 260 -25.90 -15.22 15.65
N PHE A 261 -24.93 -15.98 15.15
CA PHE A 261 -23.55 -15.91 15.59
C PHE A 261 -22.61 -16.12 14.42
N CYS A 262 -21.62 -15.24 14.26
CA CYS A 262 -20.48 -15.53 13.42
C CYS A 262 -19.19 -14.99 14.02
N ILE A 263 -18.09 -15.71 13.80
CA ILE A 263 -16.75 -15.31 14.20
C ILE A 263 -15.74 -15.86 13.20
N GLY A 264 -14.77 -15.05 12.81
CA GLY A 264 -13.69 -15.43 11.93
C GLY A 264 -12.33 -15.00 12.50
N THR A 265 -11.28 -15.73 12.14
CA THR A 265 -9.88 -15.43 12.47
C THR A 265 -8.94 -16.09 11.46
N PHE A 266 -7.66 -15.74 11.52
CA PHE A 266 -6.61 -16.27 10.65
C PHE A 266 -5.38 -16.69 11.48
N GLU A 267 -4.52 -17.51 10.88
CA GLU A 267 -3.25 -17.92 11.47
C GLU A 267 -2.31 -16.73 11.64
N GLN A 268 -1.48 -16.76 12.68
CA GLN A 268 -0.72 -15.58 13.14
C GLN A 268 0.76 -15.62 12.78
N LEU A 269 1.21 -16.77 12.30
CA LEU A 269 2.55 -16.97 11.80
C LEU A 269 2.44 -17.21 10.30
N LEU A 270 3.27 -16.51 9.53
CA LEU A 270 3.33 -16.66 8.08
C LEU A 270 3.64 -18.11 7.66
N THR A 271 4.31 -18.88 8.52
CA THR A 271 4.60 -20.31 8.30
C THR A 271 3.40 -21.24 8.44
N ASN A 272 2.34 -20.77 9.09
CA ASN A 272 1.18 -21.56 9.46
C ASN A 272 -0.07 -21.20 8.65
N THR A 273 -0.03 -20.02 8.00
CA THR A 273 -1.15 -19.52 7.19
C THR A 273 -1.11 -20.10 5.77
N THR A 274 -2.28 -20.40 5.25
CA THR A 274 -2.61 -20.66 3.85
C THR A 274 -2.72 -19.38 3.02
N HIS A 275 -2.85 -18.21 3.65
CA HIS A 275 -2.86 -16.92 2.97
C HIS A 275 -1.50 -16.59 2.37
N THR A 276 -1.50 -15.77 1.32
CA THR A 276 -0.27 -15.15 0.84
C THR A 276 0.27 -14.15 1.85
N GLU A 277 1.57 -13.83 1.76
CA GLU A 277 2.20 -12.83 2.63
C GLU A 277 1.48 -11.47 2.58
N GLN A 278 1.01 -11.08 1.39
CA GLN A 278 0.23 -9.86 1.17
C GLN A 278 -1.13 -9.87 1.88
N GLN A 279 -1.88 -10.97 1.76
CA GLN A 279 -3.17 -11.14 2.42
C GLN A 279 -3.01 -11.14 3.94
N PHE A 280 -1.97 -11.80 4.43
CA PHE A 280 -1.66 -11.89 5.85
C PHE A 280 -1.33 -10.52 6.47
N ASP A 281 -0.53 -9.69 5.81
CA ASP A 281 -0.20 -8.34 6.29
C ASP A 281 -1.43 -7.41 6.27
N HIS A 282 -2.26 -7.52 5.23
CA HIS A 282 -3.52 -6.79 5.16
C HIS A 282 -4.45 -7.14 6.33
N LEU A 283 -4.64 -8.44 6.59
CA LEU A 283 -5.50 -8.93 7.67
C LEU A 283 -5.03 -8.49 9.07
N LYS A 284 -3.72 -8.38 9.29
CA LYS A 284 -3.17 -7.83 10.54
C LYS A 284 -3.60 -6.39 10.78
N LEU A 285 -3.48 -5.52 9.77
CA LEU A 285 -3.88 -4.12 9.86
C LEU A 285 -5.40 -3.98 10.07
N GLN A 286 -6.19 -4.82 9.40
CA GLN A 286 -7.64 -4.85 9.60
C GLN A 286 -8.00 -5.29 11.03
N ALA A 287 -7.29 -6.26 11.59
CA ALA A 287 -7.53 -6.76 12.95
C ALA A 287 -7.26 -5.70 14.02
N GLU A 288 -6.27 -4.82 13.82
CA GLU A 288 -6.01 -3.69 14.72
C GLU A 288 -7.18 -2.69 14.77
N LYS A 289 -7.87 -2.49 13.65
CA LYS A 289 -8.97 -1.52 13.52
C LYS A 289 -10.33 -2.09 13.89
N PHE A 290 -10.65 -3.28 13.41
CA PHE A 290 -11.99 -3.88 13.47
C PHE A 290 -12.05 -5.16 14.30
N GLY A 291 -10.94 -5.56 14.93
CA GLY A 291 -10.88 -6.76 15.76
C GLY A 291 -11.79 -6.67 16.99
N GLY A 292 -12.61 -7.70 17.19
CA GLY A 292 -13.49 -7.87 18.32
C GLY A 292 -14.68 -8.78 18.02
N LEU A 293 -15.36 -9.21 19.08
CA LEU A 293 -16.65 -9.89 19.00
C LEU A 293 -17.73 -8.96 19.56
N ALA A 294 -18.48 -8.30 18.68
CA ALA A 294 -19.50 -7.33 19.07
C ALA A 294 -20.89 -7.98 19.26
N VAL A 295 -21.76 -7.34 20.02
CA VAL A 295 -23.17 -7.75 20.17
C VAL A 295 -24.04 -6.72 19.47
N TYR A 296 -24.95 -7.20 18.63
CA TYR A 296 -25.90 -6.39 17.87
C TYR A 296 -27.31 -6.74 18.29
N ARG A 297 -28.15 -5.74 18.48
CA ARG A 297 -29.57 -5.87 18.75
C ARG A 297 -30.37 -5.16 17.68
N ASP A 298 -31.16 -5.92 16.93
CA ASP A 298 -31.93 -5.39 15.80
C ASP A 298 -31.03 -4.56 14.85
N ASP A 299 -29.88 -5.15 14.47
CA ASP A 299 -28.83 -4.60 13.60
C ASP A 299 -28.04 -3.39 14.15
N LEU A 300 -28.34 -2.91 15.35
CA LEU A 300 -27.58 -1.83 16.02
C LEU A 300 -26.65 -2.39 17.08
N ARG A 301 -25.43 -1.85 17.17
CA ARG A 301 -24.44 -2.29 18.15
C ARG A 301 -24.87 -1.97 19.58
N VAL A 302 -24.72 -2.95 20.47
CA VAL A 302 -24.94 -2.81 21.91
C VAL A 302 -23.60 -2.61 22.61
N MET A 303 -23.36 -1.40 23.09
CA MET A 303 -22.16 -1.07 23.87
C MET A 303 -22.23 -1.68 25.28
N PRO A 304 -21.10 -2.01 25.93
CA PRO A 304 -19.70 -1.88 25.47
C PRO A 304 -19.16 -3.13 24.75
N TYR A 305 -20.02 -4.06 24.31
CA TYR A 305 -19.59 -5.35 23.81
C TYR A 305 -18.79 -5.24 22.50
N GLY A 306 -17.70 -6.00 22.41
CA GLY A 306 -16.78 -5.92 21.27
C GLY A 306 -15.74 -4.81 21.41
N ARG A 307 -15.39 -4.40 22.63
CA ARG A 307 -14.18 -3.63 22.92
C ARG A 307 -13.16 -4.42 23.76
N PRO A 308 -11.85 -4.13 23.67
CA PRO A 308 -10.82 -4.85 24.44
C PRO A 308 -10.96 -4.73 25.97
N ASP A 309 -11.47 -3.61 26.46
CA ASP A 309 -11.75 -3.34 27.87
C ASP A 309 -12.98 -4.11 28.40
N SER A 310 -13.81 -4.65 27.50
CA SER A 310 -15.02 -5.40 27.84
C SER A 310 -14.97 -6.83 27.29
N ASP A 311 -14.24 -7.71 27.98
CA ASP A 311 -14.16 -9.14 27.64
C ASP A 311 -15.41 -9.93 28.09
N PHE A 312 -16.58 -9.55 27.56
CA PHE A 312 -17.84 -10.16 27.96
C PHE A 312 -17.88 -11.66 27.69
N PHE A 313 -17.22 -12.18 26.65
CA PHE A 313 -17.18 -13.62 26.37
C PHE A 313 -15.91 -14.31 26.90
N LYS A 314 -15.19 -13.67 27.83
CA LYS A 314 -14.00 -14.22 28.50
C LYS A 314 -12.96 -14.80 27.52
N ILE A 315 -12.81 -14.20 26.34
CA ILE A 315 -11.90 -14.68 25.28
C ILE A 315 -10.46 -14.49 25.74
N GLU A 316 -10.09 -13.31 26.24
CA GLU A 316 -8.72 -13.01 26.68
C GLU A 316 -8.43 -13.60 28.06
N GLU A 317 -9.39 -13.58 28.99
CA GLU A 317 -9.23 -14.23 30.31
C GLU A 317 -8.82 -15.70 30.16
N ARG A 318 -9.47 -16.44 29.26
CA ARG A 318 -9.15 -17.86 29.00
C ARG A 318 -7.77 -18.06 28.37
N ARG A 319 -7.28 -17.12 27.56
CA ARG A 319 -5.94 -17.18 26.96
C ARG A 319 -4.84 -17.01 27.99
N THR A 320 -5.04 -16.16 29.00
CA THR A 320 -4.08 -15.99 30.10
C THR A 320 -3.85 -17.32 30.83
N HIS A 321 -4.89 -18.15 30.97
CA HIS A 321 -4.76 -19.47 31.58
C HIS A 321 -4.12 -20.51 30.65
N HIS A 322 -4.54 -20.59 29.37
CA HIS A 322 -3.98 -21.56 28.41
C HIS A 322 -4.01 -21.05 26.95
N ALA A 323 -3.02 -20.24 26.57
CA ALA A 323 -2.96 -19.59 25.26
C ALA A 323 -3.01 -20.54 24.04
N GLY A 324 -2.53 -21.78 24.15
CA GLY A 324 -2.57 -22.76 23.06
C GLY A 324 -3.95 -23.41 22.84
N ARG A 325 -4.67 -23.73 23.92
CA ARG A 325 -6.04 -24.29 23.84
C ARG A 325 -7.09 -23.21 23.60
N ALA A 326 -6.88 -22.01 24.12
CA ALA A 326 -7.73 -20.84 23.87
C ALA A 326 -7.34 -20.19 22.53
N PHE A 327 -7.81 -20.76 21.43
CA PHE A 327 -7.43 -20.36 20.07
C PHE A 327 -7.76 -18.91 19.73
N PHE A 328 -8.99 -18.48 20.00
CA PHE A 328 -9.50 -17.13 19.68
C PHE A 328 -8.80 -16.06 20.52
N SER A 329 -8.55 -14.88 19.94
CA SER A 329 -8.06 -13.67 20.63
C SER A 329 -8.86 -12.47 20.19
N PHE A 330 -9.27 -11.64 21.14
CA PHE A 330 -10.04 -10.42 20.92
C PHE A 330 -9.38 -9.50 19.88
N ARG A 331 -8.04 -9.41 19.89
CA ARG A 331 -7.28 -8.55 18.96
C ARG A 331 -7.21 -9.08 17.51
N ARG A 332 -7.73 -10.28 17.26
CA ARG A 332 -7.48 -11.06 16.03
C ARG A 332 -8.72 -11.76 15.49
N VAL A 333 -9.86 -11.55 16.13
CA VAL A 333 -11.15 -12.10 15.72
C VAL A 333 -12.02 -11.00 15.15
N PHE A 334 -12.84 -11.36 14.17
CA PHE A 334 -13.90 -10.50 13.64
C PHE A 334 -15.21 -11.25 13.84
N GLY A 335 -16.22 -10.64 14.44
CA GLY A 335 -17.46 -11.36 14.61
C GLY A 335 -18.57 -10.60 15.30
N ARG A 336 -19.73 -11.25 15.31
CA ARG A 336 -20.95 -10.76 15.95
C ARG A 336 -21.75 -11.82 16.69
N VAL A 337 -22.49 -11.35 17.66
CA VAL A 337 -23.66 -11.99 18.25
C VAL A 337 -24.87 -11.11 17.95
N SER A 338 -25.82 -11.58 17.14
CA SER A 338 -27.00 -10.80 16.76
C SER A 338 -28.25 -11.33 17.44
N ILE A 339 -28.82 -10.50 18.31
CA ILE A 339 -30.03 -10.74 19.09
C ILE A 339 -31.16 -9.82 18.61
N SER A 340 -32.41 -10.15 18.93
CA SER A 340 -33.57 -9.30 18.62
C SER A 340 -34.45 -9.03 19.83
N ARG A 341 -35.13 -7.88 19.85
CA ARG A 341 -36.10 -7.56 20.92
C ARG A 341 -37.27 -8.54 20.97
N THR A 342 -37.77 -8.93 19.80
CA THR A 342 -38.95 -9.79 19.66
C THR A 342 -38.67 -11.22 20.07
N ALA A 343 -37.53 -11.79 19.67
CA ALA A 343 -37.19 -13.18 20.00
C ALA A 343 -36.52 -13.32 21.38
N ASN A 344 -35.94 -12.24 21.93
CA ASN A 344 -35.23 -12.25 23.20
C ASN A 344 -35.78 -11.21 24.20
N PRO A 345 -37.03 -11.36 24.68
CA PRO A 345 -37.66 -10.39 25.58
C PRO A 345 -37.02 -10.34 26.98
N GLN A 346 -36.35 -11.41 27.41
CA GLN A 346 -35.69 -11.47 28.72
C GLN A 346 -34.28 -10.85 28.71
N LEU A 347 -33.71 -10.58 27.54
CA LEU A 347 -32.51 -9.76 27.42
C LEU A 347 -32.93 -8.29 27.52
N LYS A 348 -32.93 -7.74 28.73
CA LYS A 348 -33.37 -6.36 28.99
C LYS A 348 -32.20 -5.40 28.80
N ASP A 349 -32.45 -4.28 28.13
CA ASP A 349 -31.49 -3.18 28.02
C ASP A 349 -31.40 -2.44 29.36
N LYS A 350 -30.21 -1.95 29.73
CA LYS A 350 -30.10 -1.00 30.83
C LYS A 350 -30.81 0.32 30.50
N ALA A 351 -31.12 1.11 31.52
CA ALA A 351 -31.81 2.41 31.33
C ALA A 351 -31.05 3.36 30.38
N GLY A 352 -29.71 3.40 30.48
CA GLY A 352 -28.85 4.16 29.57
C GLY A 352 -28.64 3.53 28.20
N ARG A 353 -29.25 2.36 27.91
CA ARG A 353 -29.04 1.53 26.70
C ARG A 353 -27.57 1.11 26.44
N GLU A 354 -26.70 1.36 27.40
CA GLU A 354 -25.32 0.87 27.46
C GLU A 354 -25.27 -0.52 28.10
N GLY A 355 -25.64 -1.51 27.30
CA GLY A 355 -25.49 -2.91 27.63
C GLY A 355 -26.74 -3.54 28.22
N LEU A 356 -26.61 -4.84 28.53
CA LEU A 356 -27.71 -5.64 29.03
C LEU A 356 -27.76 -5.62 30.57
N VAL A 357 -28.97 -5.63 31.12
CA VAL A 357 -29.22 -5.81 32.55
C VAL A 357 -28.65 -7.15 32.98
N VAL A 358 -27.95 -7.15 34.11
CA VAL A 358 -27.40 -8.38 34.69
C VAL A 358 -28.56 -9.22 35.20
N ASN A 359 -28.88 -10.28 34.45
CA ASN A 359 -29.90 -11.25 34.80
C ASN A 359 -29.49 -12.64 34.30
N ARG A 360 -30.31 -13.65 34.60
CA ARG A 360 -30.02 -15.03 34.21
C ARG A 360 -29.92 -15.20 32.70
N ALA A 361 -30.82 -14.61 31.92
CA ALA A 361 -30.78 -14.68 30.46
C ALA A 361 -29.46 -14.14 29.87
N ARG A 362 -28.96 -12.99 30.35
CA ARG A 362 -27.65 -12.46 29.93
C ARG A 362 -26.52 -13.45 30.21
N ASN A 363 -26.52 -14.08 31.38
CA ASN A 363 -25.49 -15.05 31.76
C ASN A 363 -25.58 -16.34 30.93
N GLU A 364 -26.79 -16.77 30.55
CA GLU A 364 -26.98 -17.91 29.65
C GLU A 364 -26.48 -17.61 28.23
N LEU A 365 -26.70 -16.39 27.71
CA LEU A 365 -26.14 -15.96 26.41
C LEU A 365 -24.61 -16.03 26.44
N GLN A 366 -24.02 -15.47 27.49
CA GLN A 366 -22.58 -15.51 27.71
C GLN A 366 -22.05 -16.95 27.75
N PHE A 367 -22.72 -17.82 28.52
CA PHE A 367 -22.37 -19.23 28.63
C PHE A 367 -22.40 -19.95 27.27
N LEU A 368 -23.49 -19.83 26.49
CA LEU A 368 -23.66 -20.52 25.22
C LEU A 368 -22.54 -20.18 24.22
N VAL A 369 -22.19 -18.89 24.10
CA VAL A 369 -21.11 -18.44 23.22
C VAL A 369 -19.75 -18.93 23.72
N ILE A 370 -19.47 -18.81 25.02
CA ILE A 370 -18.24 -19.33 25.63
C ILE A 370 -18.09 -20.82 25.33
N ASP A 371 -19.17 -21.58 25.53
CA ASP A 371 -19.18 -23.03 25.43
C ASP A 371 -18.91 -23.49 23.99
N LEU A 372 -19.56 -22.85 23.00
CA LEU A 372 -19.32 -23.06 21.58
C LEU A 372 -17.86 -22.79 21.22
N LEU A 373 -17.31 -21.65 21.66
CA LEU A 373 -15.91 -21.28 21.36
C LEU A 373 -14.90 -22.29 21.93
N VAL A 374 -15.17 -22.86 23.11
CA VAL A 374 -14.30 -23.91 23.69
C VAL A 374 -14.40 -25.20 22.88
N ASP A 375 -15.61 -25.66 22.57
CA ASP A 375 -15.83 -26.91 21.82
C ASP A 375 -15.18 -26.85 20.44
N PHE A 376 -15.43 -25.77 19.69
CA PHE A 376 -14.95 -25.65 18.32
C PHE A 376 -13.45 -25.36 18.27
N ALA A 377 -12.89 -24.65 19.26
CA ALA A 377 -11.44 -24.57 19.41
C ALA A 377 -10.84 -25.96 19.64
N ALA A 378 -11.42 -26.81 20.48
CA ALA A 378 -10.89 -28.16 20.71
C ALA A 378 -11.01 -29.07 19.48
N ARG A 379 -12.13 -28.98 18.74
CA ARG A 379 -12.43 -29.86 17.60
C ARG A 379 -11.73 -29.47 16.30
N PHE A 380 -11.56 -28.17 16.05
CA PHE A 380 -11.17 -27.68 14.72
C PHE A 380 -9.90 -26.82 14.74
N PHE A 381 -9.76 -25.90 15.70
CA PHE A 381 -8.80 -24.79 15.54
C PHE A 381 -7.58 -24.76 16.47
N GLY A 382 -7.73 -25.19 17.72
CA GLY A 382 -6.74 -25.05 18.79
C GLY A 382 -5.65 -26.12 18.74
N THR A 383 -4.66 -26.02 19.63
CA THR A 383 -3.49 -26.93 19.63
C THR A 383 -3.82 -28.40 19.85
N GLY A 384 -4.98 -28.72 20.43
CA GLY A 384 -5.44 -30.10 20.61
C GLY A 384 -6.30 -30.66 19.47
N SER A 385 -6.49 -29.88 18.39
CA SER A 385 -7.30 -30.30 17.24
C SER A 385 -6.48 -31.23 16.32
N PRO A 386 -6.96 -32.45 16.02
CA PRO A 386 -6.31 -33.34 15.07
C PRO A 386 -6.18 -32.73 13.67
N ILE A 387 -7.17 -31.93 13.28
CA ILE A 387 -7.20 -31.21 12.01
C ILE A 387 -6.00 -30.24 11.95
N ARG A 388 -5.76 -29.48 13.01
CA ARG A 388 -4.66 -28.51 13.04
C ARG A 388 -3.29 -29.16 12.89
N GLU A 389 -3.07 -30.32 13.52
CA GLU A 389 -1.80 -31.03 13.48
C GLU A 389 -1.44 -31.42 12.05
N GLU A 390 -2.39 -32.04 11.33
CA GLU A 390 -2.25 -32.42 9.91
C GLU A 390 -1.96 -31.19 9.01
N TYR A 391 -2.73 -30.11 9.16
CA TYR A 391 -2.57 -28.91 8.31
C TYR A 391 -1.29 -28.12 8.60
N LEU A 392 -0.86 -28.04 9.86
CA LEU A 392 0.37 -27.32 10.19
C LEU A 392 1.59 -28.04 9.62
N GLU A 393 1.63 -29.36 9.68
CA GLU A 393 2.71 -30.13 9.06
C GLU A 393 2.75 -29.90 7.54
N GLU A 394 1.60 -29.96 6.86
CA GLU A 394 1.51 -29.72 5.42
C GLU A 394 1.90 -28.27 5.04
N ALA A 395 1.36 -27.27 5.75
CA ALA A 395 1.62 -25.85 5.48
C ALA A 395 3.08 -25.48 5.76
N GLN A 396 3.65 -25.95 6.87
CA GLN A 396 5.05 -25.71 7.20
C GLN A 396 5.99 -26.45 6.25
N ALA A 397 5.68 -27.69 5.86
CA ALA A 397 6.47 -28.43 4.87
C ALA A 397 6.46 -27.75 3.50
N ARG A 398 5.29 -27.28 3.04
CA ARG A 398 5.15 -26.53 1.78
C ARG A 398 5.90 -25.20 1.81
N ALA A 399 5.77 -24.43 2.90
CA ALA A 399 6.45 -23.14 3.07
C ALA A 399 7.98 -23.32 3.18
N LYS A 400 8.45 -24.35 3.89
CA LYS A 400 9.86 -24.70 4.00
C LYS A 400 10.44 -25.17 2.67
N ALA A 401 9.76 -26.08 1.97
CA ALA A 401 10.19 -26.56 0.65
C ALA A 401 10.26 -25.43 -0.37
N ALA A 402 9.25 -24.54 -0.42
CA ALA A 402 9.25 -23.39 -1.31
C ALA A 402 10.44 -22.43 -1.01
N ARG A 403 10.68 -22.10 0.26
CA ARG A 403 11.80 -21.22 0.66
C ARG A 403 13.16 -21.86 0.37
N GLU A 404 13.34 -23.13 0.69
CA GLU A 404 14.60 -23.84 0.46
C GLU A 404 14.89 -24.01 -1.04
N THR A 405 13.88 -24.30 -1.87
CA THR A 405 14.06 -24.40 -3.33
C THR A 405 14.41 -23.04 -3.92
N THR A 406 13.67 -21.97 -3.61
CA THR A 406 13.97 -20.62 -4.12
C THR A 406 15.33 -20.12 -3.65
N GLN A 407 15.71 -20.38 -2.39
CA GLN A 407 17.00 -19.96 -1.86
C GLN A 407 18.17 -20.75 -2.46
N LYS A 408 18.02 -22.07 -2.66
CA LYS A 408 19.05 -22.92 -3.31
C LYS A 408 19.24 -22.57 -4.79
N VAL A 409 18.16 -22.33 -5.53
CA VAL A 409 18.26 -21.91 -6.95
C VAL A 409 18.99 -20.57 -7.04
N ARG A 410 18.61 -19.60 -6.21
CA ARG A 410 19.24 -18.27 -6.21
C ARG A 410 20.71 -18.29 -5.78
N THR A 411 21.07 -19.06 -4.74
CA THR A 411 22.47 -19.16 -4.31
C THR A 411 23.33 -19.91 -5.33
N SER A 412 22.79 -20.94 -5.98
CA SER A 412 23.46 -21.67 -7.06
C SER A 412 23.75 -20.75 -8.25
N GLN A 413 22.74 -20.02 -8.73
CA GLN A 413 22.89 -19.07 -9.84
C GLN A 413 23.94 -17.98 -9.56
N LEU A 414 23.92 -17.39 -8.36
CA LEU A 414 24.91 -16.36 -7.98
C LEU A 414 26.33 -16.95 -7.84
N ALA A 415 26.46 -18.19 -7.38
CA ALA A 415 27.75 -18.87 -7.27
C ALA A 415 28.32 -19.25 -8.64
N GLU A 416 27.48 -19.74 -9.56
CA GLU A 416 27.85 -20.03 -10.94
C GLU A 416 28.27 -18.77 -11.70
N LEU A 417 27.50 -17.68 -11.58
CA LEU A 417 27.85 -16.40 -12.20
C LEU A 417 29.20 -15.87 -11.69
N ARG A 418 29.44 -15.95 -10.38
CA ARG A 418 30.72 -15.53 -9.79
C ARG A 418 31.88 -16.38 -10.27
N LYS A 419 31.69 -17.70 -10.38
CA LYS A 419 32.70 -18.63 -10.90
C LYS A 419 32.98 -18.36 -12.38
N PHE A 420 31.94 -18.17 -13.19
CA PHE A 420 32.04 -17.85 -14.61
C PHE A 420 32.88 -16.58 -14.84
N MET A 421 32.55 -15.48 -14.16
CA MET A 421 33.30 -14.22 -14.28
C MET A 421 34.77 -14.41 -13.91
N LYS A 422 35.04 -15.03 -12.75
CA LYS A 422 36.42 -15.23 -12.26
C LYS A 422 37.25 -16.12 -13.18
N THR A 423 36.65 -17.14 -13.80
CA THR A 423 37.33 -18.06 -14.71
C THR A 423 37.63 -17.40 -16.06
N ASN A 424 36.71 -16.58 -16.57
CA ASN A 424 36.79 -16.05 -17.93
C ASN A 424 37.43 -14.65 -18.03
N GLU A 425 37.52 -13.90 -16.94
CA GLU A 425 38.16 -12.57 -16.92
C GLU A 425 39.64 -12.61 -17.41
N PRO A 426 40.49 -13.57 -16.99
CA PRO A 426 41.84 -13.71 -17.53
C PRO A 426 41.85 -14.06 -19.03
N ALA A 427 40.87 -14.82 -19.51
CA ALA A 427 40.77 -15.21 -20.92
C ALA A 427 40.45 -14.00 -21.81
N ILE A 428 39.58 -13.10 -21.36
CA ILE A 428 39.27 -11.84 -22.06
C ILE A 428 40.52 -10.94 -22.12
N ALA A 429 41.26 -10.82 -21.02
CA ALA A 429 42.50 -10.03 -20.99
C ALA A 429 43.59 -10.58 -21.93
N ALA A 430 43.74 -11.92 -21.96
CA ALA A 430 44.64 -12.59 -22.89
C ALA A 430 44.20 -12.38 -24.36
N ALA A 431 42.89 -12.46 -24.62
CA ALA A 431 42.32 -12.23 -25.94
C ALA A 431 42.61 -10.81 -26.44
N ARG A 432 42.38 -9.77 -25.62
CA ARG A 432 42.72 -8.38 -25.98
C ARG A 432 44.20 -8.20 -26.30
N THR A 433 45.09 -8.79 -25.48
CA THR A 433 46.53 -8.76 -25.74
C THR A 433 46.85 -9.38 -27.10
N ARG A 434 46.19 -10.49 -27.44
CA ARG A 434 46.38 -11.17 -28.72
C ARG A 434 45.80 -10.38 -29.90
N ILE A 435 44.65 -9.71 -29.73
CA ILE A 435 44.05 -8.81 -30.73
C ILE A 435 45.05 -7.71 -31.10
N VAL A 436 45.68 -7.07 -30.12
CA VAL A 436 46.70 -6.02 -30.36
C VAL A 436 47.91 -6.57 -31.13
N GLN A 437 48.40 -7.76 -30.75
CA GLN A 437 49.51 -8.40 -31.46
C GLN A 437 49.15 -8.73 -32.91
N LEU A 438 47.94 -9.24 -33.15
CA LEU A 438 47.45 -9.59 -34.49
C LEU A 438 47.25 -8.33 -35.35
N LYS A 439 46.76 -7.24 -34.77
CA LYS A 439 46.62 -5.95 -35.45
C LYS A 439 47.98 -5.40 -35.92
N SER A 440 49.00 -5.46 -35.08
CA SER A 440 50.37 -5.06 -35.46
C SER A 440 50.91 -5.95 -36.58
N LYS A 441 50.79 -7.28 -36.45
CA LYS A 441 51.25 -8.22 -37.48
C LYS A 441 50.52 -8.01 -38.82
N LEU A 442 49.20 -7.81 -38.79
CA LEU A 442 48.42 -7.55 -39.99
C LEU A 442 48.91 -6.30 -40.72
N SER A 443 49.23 -5.23 -39.99
CA SER A 443 49.79 -4.00 -40.54
C SER A 443 51.10 -4.24 -41.31
N ASP A 444 51.98 -5.08 -40.77
CA ASP A 444 53.27 -5.44 -41.38
C ASP A 444 53.11 -6.37 -42.60
N VAL A 445 52.17 -7.31 -42.53
CA VAL A 445 51.85 -8.23 -43.63
C VAL A 445 51.21 -7.50 -44.80
N VAL A 446 50.33 -6.53 -44.54
CA VAL A 446 49.73 -5.65 -45.57
C VAL A 446 50.80 -4.83 -46.28
N ARG A 447 51.79 -4.30 -45.55
CA ARG A 447 52.93 -3.58 -46.14
C ARG A 447 53.84 -4.47 -47.00
N SER A 448 54.02 -5.73 -46.61
CA SER A 448 54.90 -6.68 -47.32
C SER A 448 54.21 -7.50 -48.41
N LYS A 449 52.89 -7.35 -48.61
CA LYS A 449 52.07 -7.99 -49.66
C LYS A 449 52.18 -9.52 -49.72
N LYS A 450 52.31 -10.19 -48.57
CA LYS A 450 52.40 -11.66 -48.49
C LYS A 450 51.02 -12.30 -48.27
N THR A 451 50.48 -12.93 -49.30
CA THR A 451 49.15 -13.57 -49.31
C THR A 451 48.99 -14.69 -48.28
N ASP A 452 50.00 -15.54 -48.14
CA ASP A 452 49.88 -16.77 -47.32
C ASP A 452 49.85 -16.44 -45.82
N GLU A 453 50.53 -15.37 -45.41
CA GLU A 453 50.55 -14.89 -44.02
C GLU A 453 49.20 -14.26 -43.61
N VAL A 454 48.44 -13.67 -44.56
CA VAL A 454 47.10 -13.12 -44.30
C VAL A 454 46.09 -14.22 -44.01
N ALA A 455 46.15 -15.33 -44.76
CA ALA A 455 45.25 -16.47 -44.55
C ALA A 455 45.44 -17.11 -43.16
N VAL A 456 46.70 -17.20 -42.70
CA VAL A 456 47.02 -17.68 -41.35
C VAL A 456 46.47 -16.73 -40.29
N ILE A 457 46.68 -15.42 -40.41
CA ILE A 457 46.13 -14.41 -39.50
C ILE A 457 44.60 -14.48 -39.45
N SER A 458 43.95 -14.65 -40.60
CA SER A 458 42.50 -14.79 -40.72
C SER A 458 41.97 -16.04 -39.99
N SER A 459 42.73 -17.14 -40.00
CA SER A 459 42.41 -18.34 -39.21
C SER A 459 42.57 -18.13 -37.71
N GLU A 460 43.64 -17.45 -37.26
CA GLU A 460 43.86 -17.14 -35.85
C GLU A 460 42.77 -16.22 -35.30
N ILE A 461 42.35 -15.23 -36.08
CA ILE A 461 41.26 -14.31 -35.73
C ILE A 461 39.93 -15.03 -35.59
N ARG A 462 39.63 -16.01 -36.46
CA ARG A 462 38.40 -16.81 -36.30
C ARG A 462 38.40 -17.64 -35.02
N ASN A 463 39.52 -18.29 -34.70
CA ASN A 463 39.65 -19.07 -33.47
C ASN A 463 39.56 -18.18 -32.22
N LEU A 464 40.21 -17.03 -32.25
CA LEU A 464 40.15 -16.06 -31.16
C LEU A 464 38.75 -15.50 -30.97
N ASN A 465 38.02 -15.25 -32.06
CA ASN A 465 36.63 -14.80 -32.00
C ASN A 465 35.73 -15.87 -31.38
N ARG A 466 35.95 -17.15 -31.70
CA ARG A 466 35.21 -18.27 -31.08
C ARG A 466 35.45 -18.30 -29.56
N GLN A 467 36.71 -18.29 -29.14
CA GLN A 467 37.09 -18.28 -27.71
C GLN A 467 36.52 -17.07 -26.97
N LEU A 468 36.46 -15.91 -27.64
CA LEU A 468 35.84 -14.72 -27.08
C LEU A 468 34.33 -14.94 -26.92
N GLN A 469 33.62 -15.48 -27.92
CA GLN A 469 32.18 -15.76 -27.80
C GLN A 469 31.83 -16.75 -26.68
N ASP A 470 32.71 -17.70 -26.36
CA ASP A 470 32.54 -18.61 -25.22
C ASP A 470 32.60 -17.88 -23.86
N CYS A 471 33.18 -16.67 -23.82
CA CYS A 471 33.23 -15.79 -22.66
C CYS A 471 32.06 -14.80 -22.59
N LYS A 472 31.04 -14.93 -23.45
CA LYS A 472 29.90 -14.00 -23.46
C LYS A 472 29.17 -14.05 -22.11
N PRO A 473 28.90 -12.90 -21.46
CA PRO A 473 28.19 -12.90 -20.19
C PRO A 473 26.76 -13.46 -20.35
N PRO A 474 26.28 -14.30 -19.41
CA PRO A 474 24.91 -14.80 -19.41
C PRO A 474 23.90 -13.67 -19.16
N ALA A 475 22.61 -13.96 -19.38
CA ALA A 475 21.52 -13.01 -19.15
C ALA A 475 21.57 -12.47 -17.70
N THR A 476 21.33 -11.16 -17.54
CA THR A 476 21.53 -10.47 -16.26
C THR A 476 20.36 -10.75 -15.31
N PRO A 477 20.58 -11.38 -14.13
CA PRO A 477 19.53 -11.48 -13.11
C PRO A 477 19.23 -10.11 -12.52
N ARG A 478 17.96 -9.75 -12.29
CA ARG A 478 17.59 -8.39 -11.84
C ARG A 478 18.14 -7.98 -10.47
N LYS A 479 18.41 -8.92 -9.55
CA LYS A 479 18.91 -8.64 -8.18
C LYS A 479 20.30 -9.25 -7.93
N LEU A 480 21.34 -8.58 -8.43
CA LEU A 480 22.75 -8.97 -8.27
C LEU A 480 23.33 -8.70 -6.88
N ALA A 481 22.63 -7.94 -6.02
CA ALA A 481 23.12 -7.53 -4.70
C ALA A 481 24.58 -7.04 -4.77
N ASN A 482 25.52 -7.73 -4.11
CA ASN A 482 26.93 -7.34 -4.04
C ASN A 482 27.74 -7.66 -5.32
N LEU A 483 27.15 -8.33 -6.32
CA LEU A 483 27.79 -8.71 -7.59
C LEU A 483 27.50 -7.72 -8.73
N GLU A 484 26.75 -6.64 -8.49
CA GLU A 484 26.41 -5.66 -9.54
C GLU A 484 27.66 -4.99 -10.13
N THR A 485 28.57 -4.50 -9.29
CA THR A 485 29.80 -3.83 -9.76
C THR A 485 30.75 -4.78 -10.48
N PRO A 486 31.08 -5.98 -9.94
CA PRO A 486 31.90 -6.96 -10.66
C PRO A 486 31.30 -7.40 -11.99
N PHE A 487 29.98 -7.59 -12.08
CA PHE A 487 29.32 -8.00 -13.32
C PHE A 487 29.39 -6.92 -14.40
N ARG A 488 29.18 -5.66 -14.04
CA ARG A 488 29.33 -4.51 -14.96
C ARG A 488 30.76 -4.43 -15.49
N GLN A 489 31.76 -4.50 -14.61
CA GLN A 489 33.17 -4.49 -15.01
C GLN A 489 33.50 -5.62 -15.98
N TYR A 490 33.03 -6.84 -15.71
CA TYR A 490 33.24 -7.99 -16.59
C TYR A 490 32.60 -7.77 -17.97
N ARG A 491 31.35 -7.30 -18.01
CA ARG A 491 30.64 -7.01 -19.25
C ARG A 491 31.32 -5.90 -20.06
N ASP A 492 31.77 -4.83 -19.41
CA ASP A 492 32.44 -3.72 -20.09
C ASP A 492 33.79 -4.17 -20.68
N LEU A 493 34.53 -5.02 -19.96
CA LEU A 493 35.75 -5.67 -20.47
C LEU A 493 35.46 -6.55 -21.70
N PHE A 494 34.39 -7.34 -21.65
CA PHE A 494 33.94 -8.17 -22.77
C PHE A 494 33.49 -7.33 -23.97
N GLY A 495 32.74 -6.25 -23.73
CA GLY A 495 32.27 -5.32 -24.75
C GLY A 495 33.44 -4.67 -25.48
N ALA A 496 34.38 -4.10 -24.73
CA ALA A 496 35.60 -3.51 -25.32
C ALA A 496 36.41 -4.52 -26.14
N ALA A 497 36.57 -5.76 -25.65
CA ALA A 497 37.26 -6.80 -26.40
C ALA A 497 36.51 -7.21 -27.68
N SER A 498 35.17 -7.24 -27.64
CA SER A 498 34.34 -7.57 -28.79
C SER A 498 34.37 -6.49 -29.86
N ASP A 499 34.37 -5.22 -29.45
CA ASP A 499 34.50 -4.07 -30.36
C ASP A 499 35.88 -4.07 -31.03
N GLU A 500 36.96 -4.23 -30.25
CA GLU A 500 38.33 -4.38 -30.78
C GLU A 500 38.45 -5.55 -31.77
N MET A 501 37.73 -6.64 -31.52
CA MET A 501 37.71 -7.82 -32.37
C MET A 501 36.92 -7.59 -33.67
N ALA A 502 35.81 -6.86 -33.61
CA ALA A 502 35.03 -6.46 -34.77
C ALA A 502 35.86 -5.56 -35.70
N ASP A 503 36.53 -4.55 -35.13
CA ASP A 503 37.44 -3.66 -35.86
C ASP A 503 38.56 -4.44 -36.56
N LEU A 504 39.19 -5.39 -35.86
CA LEU A 504 40.25 -6.22 -36.44
C LEU A 504 39.72 -7.09 -37.58
N ARG A 505 38.51 -7.66 -37.47
CA ARG A 505 37.89 -8.43 -38.54
C ARG A 505 37.62 -7.59 -39.78
N ASP A 506 37.17 -6.35 -39.60
CA ASP A 506 36.94 -5.42 -40.70
C ASP A 506 38.25 -5.01 -41.40
N GLU A 507 39.32 -4.78 -40.62
CA GLU A 507 40.66 -4.50 -41.15
C GLU A 507 41.22 -5.69 -41.96
N VAL A 508 41.01 -6.93 -41.50
CA VAL A 508 41.43 -8.14 -42.22
C VAL A 508 40.64 -8.32 -43.51
N ALA A 509 39.32 -8.11 -43.47
CA ALA A 509 38.49 -8.20 -44.67
C ALA A 509 38.94 -7.18 -45.74
N LYS A 510 39.29 -5.95 -45.32
CA LYS A 510 39.88 -4.93 -46.21
C LYS A 510 41.26 -5.34 -46.73
N ALA A 511 42.11 -5.93 -45.88
CA ALA A 511 43.42 -6.42 -46.26
C ALA A 511 43.35 -7.57 -47.28
N GLU A 512 42.46 -8.53 -47.07
CA GLU A 512 42.20 -9.64 -48.00
C GLU A 512 41.70 -9.13 -49.36
N ALA A 513 40.84 -8.10 -49.37
CA ALA A 513 40.38 -7.45 -50.60
C ALA A 513 41.48 -6.68 -51.34
N GLN A 514 42.45 -6.08 -50.63
CA GLN A 514 43.54 -5.30 -51.22
C GLN A 514 44.71 -6.14 -51.75
N ILE A 515 44.98 -7.31 -51.14
CA ILE A 515 46.15 -8.16 -51.43
C ILE A 515 45.86 -9.17 -52.56
N GLY A 516 44.58 -9.34 -52.93
CA GLY A 516 44.05 -10.40 -53.80
C GLY A 516 44.89 -10.78 -55.02
N ARG A 517 45.31 -12.06 -55.06
CA ARG A 517 45.84 -12.78 -56.25
C ARG A 517 44.82 -13.71 -56.91
N ASP A 518 43.63 -13.91 -56.31
CA ASP A 518 42.63 -14.89 -56.73
C ASP A 518 41.29 -14.25 -57.14
N ASP A 519 40.49 -14.96 -57.96
CA ASP A 519 39.13 -14.57 -58.35
C ASP A 519 38.24 -14.37 -57.11
N PRO A 520 37.49 -13.25 -56.97
CA PRO A 520 36.65 -12.99 -55.80
C PRO A 520 35.69 -14.12 -55.43
N GLY A 521 35.25 -14.91 -56.43
CA GLY A 521 34.39 -16.08 -56.21
C GLY A 521 35.04 -17.21 -55.40
N ASP A 522 36.34 -17.44 -55.57
CA ASP A 522 37.05 -18.55 -54.92
C ASP A 522 37.41 -18.23 -53.46
N VAL A 523 37.73 -16.97 -53.16
CA VAL A 523 37.92 -16.48 -51.77
C VAL A 523 36.62 -16.62 -50.97
N VAL A 524 35.47 -16.28 -51.57
CA VAL A 524 34.15 -16.42 -50.93
C VAL A 524 33.82 -17.90 -50.69
N LYS A 525 34.03 -18.79 -51.68
CA LYS A 525 33.80 -20.23 -51.52
C LYS A 525 34.67 -20.84 -50.42
N ALA A 526 35.95 -20.46 -50.37
CA ALA A 526 36.87 -20.92 -49.31
C ALA A 526 36.42 -20.45 -47.93
N ARG A 527 35.92 -19.20 -47.81
CA ARG A 527 35.36 -18.67 -46.56
C ARG A 527 34.09 -19.41 -46.14
N VAL A 528 33.17 -19.66 -47.07
CA VAL A 528 31.93 -20.40 -46.81
C VAL A 528 32.24 -21.81 -46.33
N LYS A 529 33.15 -22.53 -47.02
CA LYS A 529 33.58 -23.87 -46.61
C LYS A 529 34.19 -23.88 -45.21
N ALA A 530 35.14 -23.00 -44.94
CA ALA A 530 35.78 -22.92 -43.63
C ALA A 530 34.79 -22.58 -42.50
N ASN A 531 33.79 -21.71 -42.77
CA ASN A 531 32.74 -21.42 -41.80
C ASN A 531 31.79 -22.62 -41.61
N SER A 532 31.47 -23.36 -42.67
CA SER A 532 30.66 -24.58 -42.60
C SER A 532 31.35 -25.67 -41.78
N ASP A 533 32.64 -25.91 -42.02
CA ASP A 533 33.44 -26.89 -41.26
C ASP A 533 33.54 -26.48 -39.78
N ALA A 534 33.69 -25.18 -39.52
CA ALA A 534 33.69 -24.62 -38.18
C ALA A 534 32.35 -24.83 -37.44
N ILE A 535 31.21 -24.67 -38.11
CA ILE A 535 29.88 -24.93 -37.55
C ILE A 535 29.71 -26.44 -37.30
N ALA A 536 30.11 -27.30 -38.24
CA ALA A 536 30.00 -28.75 -38.08
C ALA A 536 30.79 -29.23 -36.87
N SER A 537 32.04 -28.77 -36.69
CA SER A 537 32.86 -29.09 -35.52
C SER A 537 32.21 -28.63 -34.20
N PHE A 538 31.62 -27.43 -34.18
CA PHE A 538 30.90 -26.93 -33.00
C PHE A 538 29.67 -27.79 -32.67
N LEU A 539 28.89 -28.19 -33.68
CA LEU A 539 27.74 -29.07 -33.51
C LEU A 539 28.13 -30.45 -32.99
N ASP A 540 29.24 -31.01 -33.48
CA ASP A 540 29.78 -32.29 -33.02
C ASP A 540 30.21 -32.25 -31.56
N GLU A 541 30.95 -31.21 -31.16
CA GLU A 541 31.37 -31.01 -29.76
C GLU A 541 30.16 -30.80 -28.84
N SER A 542 29.21 -29.96 -29.26
CA SER A 542 27.98 -29.70 -28.50
C SER A 542 27.13 -30.96 -28.35
N THR A 543 27.02 -31.78 -29.40
CA THR A 543 26.28 -33.05 -29.37
C THR A 543 26.95 -34.05 -28.44
N LYS A 544 28.28 -34.17 -28.47
CA LYS A 544 29.03 -35.01 -27.52
C LYS A 544 28.82 -34.59 -26.08
N ALA A 545 28.88 -33.29 -25.80
CA ALA A 545 28.63 -32.74 -24.46
C ALA A 545 27.20 -33.01 -23.99
N PHE A 546 26.22 -32.83 -24.88
CA PHE A 546 24.80 -33.09 -24.60
C PHE A 546 24.54 -34.56 -24.25
N VAL A 547 25.07 -35.49 -25.06
CA VAL A 547 24.93 -36.93 -24.81
C VAL A 547 25.59 -37.32 -23.48
N ALA A 548 26.79 -36.82 -23.19
CA ALA A 548 27.49 -37.11 -21.95
C ALA A 548 26.69 -36.66 -20.71
N LYS A 549 26.06 -35.47 -20.77
CA LYS A 549 25.22 -34.94 -19.68
C LYS A 549 23.94 -35.76 -19.50
N PHE A 550 23.29 -36.17 -20.59
CA PHE A 550 22.12 -37.04 -20.53
C PHE A 550 22.45 -38.42 -19.96
N ASP A 551 23.60 -38.98 -20.32
CA ASP A 551 24.07 -40.26 -19.79
C ASP A 551 24.36 -40.17 -18.28
N GLN A 552 24.96 -39.05 -17.82
CA GLN A 552 25.16 -38.79 -16.40
C GLN A 552 23.82 -38.73 -15.64
N LEU A 553 22.87 -37.94 -16.13
CA LEU A 553 21.54 -37.80 -15.53
C LEU A 553 20.79 -39.15 -15.47
N ARG A 554 20.88 -39.94 -16.54
CA ARG A 554 20.30 -41.28 -16.61
C ARG A 554 20.88 -42.20 -15.55
N ASN A 555 22.18 -42.12 -15.28
CA ASN A 555 22.83 -42.94 -14.26
C ASN A 555 22.40 -42.52 -12.85
N GLU A 556 22.40 -41.22 -12.55
CA GLU A 556 21.95 -40.68 -11.25
C GLU A 556 20.49 -41.07 -10.94
N TRP A 557 19.61 -41.03 -11.94
CA TRP A 557 18.23 -41.49 -11.78
C TRP A 557 18.10 -42.99 -11.57
N ARG A 558 18.92 -43.80 -12.25
CA ARG A 558 18.94 -45.25 -12.03
C ARG A 558 19.37 -45.61 -10.62
N GLU A 559 20.40 -44.96 -10.11
CA GLU A 559 20.86 -45.14 -8.72
C GLU A 559 19.78 -44.70 -7.73
N THR A 560 19.18 -43.53 -7.93
CA THR A 560 18.11 -43.01 -7.06
C THR A 560 16.89 -43.94 -7.08
N ALA A 561 16.47 -44.42 -8.24
CA ALA A 561 15.36 -45.35 -8.37
C ALA A 561 15.66 -46.73 -7.76
N ALA A 562 16.91 -47.18 -7.78
CA ALA A 562 17.32 -48.39 -7.09
C ALA A 562 17.21 -48.24 -5.57
N ALA A 563 17.60 -47.09 -5.02
CA ALA A 563 17.43 -46.77 -3.60
C ALA A 563 15.95 -46.64 -3.21
N ASP A 564 15.14 -45.93 -4.02
CA ASP A 564 13.71 -45.75 -3.76
C ASP A 564 12.92 -47.07 -3.76
N LYS A 565 13.36 -48.08 -4.53
CA LYS A 565 12.79 -49.44 -4.50
C LYS A 565 12.97 -50.14 -3.15
N GLN A 566 14.01 -49.81 -2.39
CA GLN A 566 14.29 -50.44 -1.10
C GLN A 566 13.53 -49.77 0.07
N ARG A 567 13.08 -48.52 -0.09
CA ARG A 567 12.42 -47.75 0.98
C ARG A 567 11.23 -48.47 1.62
N PHE A 568 10.39 -49.14 0.83
CA PHE A 568 9.25 -49.88 1.39
C PHE A 568 9.69 -51.13 2.16
N ALA A 569 10.69 -51.86 1.65
CA ALA A 569 11.21 -53.05 2.32
C ALA A 569 11.85 -52.69 3.68
N GLU A 570 12.59 -51.58 3.74
CA GLU A 570 13.15 -51.04 4.98
C GLU A 570 12.07 -50.59 5.96
N ALA A 571 11.05 -49.85 5.47
CA ALA A 571 9.93 -49.42 6.29
C ALA A 571 9.07 -50.58 6.80
N ALA A 572 9.03 -51.70 6.07
CA ALA A 572 8.29 -52.91 6.44
C ALA A 572 9.04 -53.79 7.46
N GLU A 573 10.36 -53.64 7.60
CA GLU A 573 11.22 -54.51 8.41
C GLU A 573 10.83 -54.57 9.91
N PRO A 574 10.46 -53.47 10.59
CA PRO A 574 10.03 -53.51 11.98
C PRO A 574 8.76 -54.35 12.19
N TYR A 575 7.86 -54.36 11.20
CA TYR A 575 6.60 -55.11 11.25
C TYR A 575 6.82 -56.61 11.00
N LEU A 576 7.87 -56.97 10.26
CA LEU A 576 8.25 -58.37 10.00
C LEU A 576 8.92 -59.05 11.20
N LYS A 577 9.58 -58.29 12.08
CA LYS A 577 10.32 -58.82 13.25
C LYS A 577 9.45 -58.99 14.52
N GLY A 578 8.23 -58.46 14.53
CA GLY A 578 7.32 -58.53 15.69
C GLY A 578 6.55 -59.86 15.78
N LYS A 579 6.47 -60.49 16.97
CA LYS A 579 5.55 -61.60 17.22
C LYS A 579 4.11 -61.08 17.27
N THR A 580 3.30 -61.42 16.26
CA THR A 580 1.95 -60.85 16.08
C THR A 580 0.86 -61.87 16.41
N SER A 581 -0.13 -61.50 17.25
CA SER A 581 -1.33 -62.31 17.52
C SER A 581 -2.42 -62.07 16.47
N GLN A 582 -3.43 -62.96 16.35
CA GLN A 582 -4.49 -62.83 15.34
C GLN A 582 -5.27 -61.52 15.41
N THR A 583 -5.49 -60.97 16.62
CA THR A 583 -6.17 -59.67 16.82
C THR A 583 -5.29 -58.47 16.48
N ALA A 584 -3.97 -58.60 16.62
CA ALA A 584 -3.01 -57.56 16.22
C ALA A 584 -2.69 -57.59 14.71
N LEU A 585 -2.92 -58.72 14.04
CA LEU A 585 -2.62 -58.90 12.62
C LEU A 585 -3.36 -57.91 11.72
N ALA A 586 -4.65 -57.69 11.95
CA ALA A 586 -5.44 -56.73 11.16
C ALA A 586 -4.92 -55.29 11.30
N SER A 587 -4.50 -54.90 12.51
CA SER A 587 -3.92 -53.58 12.77
C SER A 587 -2.54 -53.41 12.12
N VAL A 588 -1.70 -54.46 12.15
CA VAL A 588 -0.37 -54.44 11.52
C VAL A 588 -0.49 -54.38 10.01
N LEU A 589 -1.41 -55.14 9.41
CA LEU A 589 -1.69 -55.09 7.97
C LEU A 589 -2.18 -53.70 7.54
N GLY A 590 -3.09 -53.09 8.31
CA GLY A 590 -3.56 -51.72 8.05
C GLY A 590 -2.44 -50.68 8.11
N LEU A 591 -1.51 -50.79 9.06
CA LEU A 591 -0.33 -49.91 9.15
C LEU A 591 0.63 -50.09 7.97
N ILE A 592 0.82 -51.32 7.50
CA ILE A 592 1.66 -51.60 6.31
C ILE A 592 1.03 -50.98 5.05
N ASP A 593 -0.29 -51.12 4.88
CA ASP A 593 -1.01 -50.55 3.73
C ASP A 593 -1.01 -49.02 3.76
N GLN A 594 -1.20 -48.42 4.93
CA GLN A 594 -1.06 -46.97 5.13
C GLN A 594 0.34 -46.51 4.75
N ARG A 595 1.38 -47.19 5.26
CA ARG A 595 2.77 -46.84 4.98
C ARG A 595 3.13 -46.99 3.51
N ARG A 596 2.59 -48.02 2.84
CA ARG A 596 2.70 -48.20 1.38
C ARG A 596 2.10 -47.00 0.66
N SER A 597 0.89 -46.58 1.04
CA SER A 597 0.18 -45.48 0.39
C SER A 597 0.90 -44.13 0.55
N GLU A 598 1.48 -43.88 1.73
CA GLU A 598 2.31 -42.69 1.99
C GLU A 598 3.54 -42.65 1.08
N ILE A 599 4.31 -43.74 1.05
CA ILE A 599 5.51 -43.86 0.20
C ILE A 599 5.14 -43.76 -1.28
N GLU A 600 4.06 -44.40 -1.72
CA GLU A 600 3.60 -44.31 -3.10
C GLU A 600 3.22 -42.89 -3.50
N SER A 601 2.53 -42.15 -2.63
CA SER A 601 2.14 -40.75 -2.86
C SER A 601 3.37 -39.84 -3.01
N GLU A 602 4.36 -39.98 -2.12
CA GLU A 602 5.64 -39.26 -2.22
C GLU A 602 6.37 -39.55 -3.53
N LEU A 603 6.54 -40.83 -3.87
CA LEU A 603 7.23 -41.25 -5.09
C LEU A 603 6.48 -40.79 -6.35
N ARG A 604 5.15 -40.90 -6.36
CA ARG A 604 4.31 -40.43 -7.47
C ARG A 604 4.49 -38.93 -7.70
N SER A 605 4.51 -38.13 -6.64
CA SER A 605 4.75 -36.69 -6.71
C SER A 605 6.16 -36.38 -7.26
N LYS A 606 7.19 -37.02 -6.70
CA LYS A 606 8.60 -36.87 -7.11
C LYS A 606 8.82 -37.18 -8.59
N TYR A 607 8.37 -38.35 -9.06
CA TYR A 607 8.60 -38.78 -10.45
C TYR A 607 7.68 -38.07 -11.45
N ALA A 608 6.45 -37.70 -11.07
CA ALA A 608 5.59 -36.91 -11.93
C ALA A 608 6.17 -35.52 -12.22
N ALA A 609 6.83 -34.90 -11.25
CA ALA A 609 7.53 -33.63 -11.45
C ALA A 609 8.70 -33.78 -12.43
N LEU A 610 9.49 -34.85 -12.31
CA LEU A 610 10.61 -35.14 -13.22
C LEU A 610 10.14 -35.41 -14.66
N VAL A 611 9.07 -36.19 -14.83
CA VAL A 611 8.48 -36.46 -16.15
C VAL A 611 7.96 -35.17 -16.78
N LYS A 612 7.23 -34.34 -16.03
CA LYS A 612 6.78 -33.02 -16.52
C LYS A 612 7.94 -32.10 -16.90
N ALA A 613 9.04 -32.13 -16.17
CA ALA A 613 10.23 -31.35 -16.51
C ALA A 613 10.86 -31.83 -17.83
N LEU A 614 10.93 -33.14 -18.06
CA LEU A 614 11.39 -33.73 -19.33
C LEU A 614 10.45 -33.40 -20.49
N ASP A 615 9.14 -33.44 -20.27
CA ASP A 615 8.16 -33.08 -21.31
C ASP A 615 8.32 -31.61 -21.72
N ARG A 616 8.53 -30.70 -20.77
CA ARG A 616 8.85 -29.28 -21.06
C ARG A 616 10.15 -29.11 -21.84
N LEU A 617 11.19 -29.87 -21.47
CA LEU A 617 12.47 -29.91 -22.19
C LEU A 617 12.29 -30.42 -23.63
N LYS A 618 11.46 -31.44 -23.83
CA LYS A 618 11.12 -32.00 -25.15
C LYS A 618 10.31 -31.03 -26.02
N GLU A 619 9.45 -30.23 -25.41
CA GLU A 619 8.67 -29.17 -26.08
C GLU A 619 9.54 -27.96 -26.45
N GLY A 620 10.83 -27.95 -26.09
CA GLY A 620 11.75 -26.86 -26.40
C GLY A 620 11.51 -25.61 -25.54
N ILE A 621 10.81 -25.74 -24.41
CA ILE A 621 10.62 -24.65 -23.46
C ILE A 621 11.94 -24.45 -22.71
N ASP A 622 12.60 -23.32 -22.95
CA ASP A 622 13.78 -22.91 -22.19
C ASP A 622 13.38 -22.71 -20.72
N LEU A 623 13.71 -23.71 -19.90
CA LEU A 623 13.39 -23.73 -18.47
C LEU A 623 14.14 -22.64 -17.71
N GLU A 624 15.30 -22.20 -18.20
CA GLU A 624 16.12 -21.15 -17.58
C GLU A 624 15.52 -19.77 -17.88
N GLU A 625 15.07 -19.55 -19.10
CA GLU A 625 14.31 -18.35 -19.49
C GLU A 625 12.94 -18.32 -18.79
N ALA A 626 12.20 -19.43 -18.74
CA ALA A 626 10.90 -19.48 -18.08
C ALA A 626 10.97 -19.28 -16.55
N LEU A 627 11.99 -19.83 -15.88
CA LEU A 627 12.20 -19.63 -14.44
C LEU A 627 12.68 -18.21 -14.13
N SER A 628 13.60 -17.67 -14.94
CA SER A 628 14.05 -16.27 -14.76
C SER A 628 12.92 -15.28 -15.04
N VAL A 629 12.08 -15.50 -16.06
CA VAL A 629 10.91 -14.65 -16.35
C VAL A 629 9.88 -14.71 -15.22
N ILE A 630 9.57 -15.88 -14.65
CA ILE A 630 8.60 -15.99 -13.55
C ILE A 630 9.11 -15.32 -12.26
N ASP A 631 10.40 -15.51 -11.92
CA ASP A 631 11.01 -14.88 -10.75
C ASP A 631 11.17 -13.37 -10.94
N ASP A 632 11.52 -12.93 -12.15
CA ASP A 632 11.64 -11.51 -12.51
C ASP A 632 10.28 -10.82 -12.54
N ASP A 633 9.23 -11.45 -13.07
CA ASP A 633 7.86 -10.94 -13.07
C ASP A 633 7.32 -10.82 -11.65
N ARG A 634 7.59 -11.81 -10.80
CA ARG A 634 7.17 -11.77 -9.40
C ARG A 634 7.90 -10.68 -8.62
N ALA A 635 9.22 -10.58 -8.76
CA ALA A 635 10.00 -9.52 -8.12
C ALA A 635 9.59 -8.13 -8.66
N GLU A 636 9.27 -8.03 -9.95
CA GLU A 636 8.76 -6.80 -10.56
C GLU A 636 7.42 -6.37 -9.98
N LEU A 637 6.49 -7.32 -9.82
CA LEU A 637 5.18 -7.05 -9.26
C LEU A 637 5.28 -6.62 -7.78
N GLU A 638 6.14 -7.28 -7.00
CA GLU A 638 6.40 -6.91 -5.61
C GLU A 638 7.03 -5.51 -5.49
N ASP A 639 8.03 -5.20 -6.31
CA ASP A 639 8.69 -3.88 -6.31
C ASP A 639 7.73 -2.79 -6.84
N ARG A 640 6.95 -3.05 -7.90
CA ARG A 640 5.91 -2.13 -8.42
C ARG A 640 4.82 -1.87 -7.39
N LEU A 641 4.40 -2.86 -6.60
CA LEU A 641 3.41 -2.67 -5.55
C LEU A 641 3.96 -1.81 -4.41
N LYS A 642 5.20 -2.04 -3.99
CA LYS A 642 5.87 -1.21 -2.98
C LYS A 642 6.04 0.23 -3.45
N GLU A 643 6.36 0.42 -4.72
CA GLU A 643 6.40 1.72 -5.40
C GLU A 643 5.03 2.40 -5.41
N ILE A 644 3.94 1.68 -5.74
CA ILE A 644 2.56 2.20 -5.70
C ILE A 644 2.17 2.60 -4.28
N TYR A 645 2.48 1.79 -3.26
CA TYR A 645 2.20 2.12 -1.86
C TYR A 645 2.95 3.38 -1.40
N GLN A 646 4.23 3.50 -1.76
CA GLN A 646 5.03 4.67 -1.41
C GLN A 646 4.58 5.93 -2.16
N VAL A 647 4.18 5.80 -3.43
CA VAL A 647 3.60 6.90 -4.22
C VAL A 647 2.22 7.28 -3.72
N ALA A 648 1.39 6.33 -3.29
CA ALA A 648 0.11 6.63 -2.67
C ALA A 648 0.30 7.34 -1.33
N GLN A 649 1.26 6.90 -0.50
CA GLN A 649 1.61 7.56 0.75
C GLN A 649 2.21 8.96 0.54
N LEU A 650 3.10 9.13 -0.45
CA LEU A 650 3.58 10.46 -0.85
C LEU A 650 2.45 11.28 -1.47
N GLY A 651 1.54 10.66 -2.22
CA GLY A 651 0.28 11.17 -2.76
C GLY A 651 -0.50 11.90 -1.70
N ILE A 652 -0.84 11.14 -0.66
CA ILE A 652 -1.56 11.57 0.52
C ILE A 652 -0.76 12.61 1.31
N ALA A 653 0.55 12.41 1.50
CA ALA A 653 1.39 13.36 2.26
C ALA A 653 1.55 14.71 1.54
N VAL A 654 1.68 14.72 0.22
CA VAL A 654 1.78 15.93 -0.59
C VAL A 654 0.41 16.57 -0.77
N GLU A 655 -0.69 15.81 -0.78
CA GLU A 655 -2.05 16.35 -0.73
C GLU A 655 -2.32 17.06 0.61
N ILE A 656 -1.93 16.44 1.73
CA ILE A 656 -2.03 17.03 3.08
C ILE A 656 -1.11 18.26 3.22
N ILE A 657 0.17 18.12 2.88
CA ILE A 657 1.16 19.22 2.95
C ILE A 657 0.79 20.34 1.97
N GLY A 658 0.28 20.01 0.77
CA GLY A 658 -0.17 21.00 -0.21
C GLY A 658 -1.29 21.88 0.34
N HIS A 659 -2.29 21.26 0.98
CA HIS A 659 -3.39 21.99 1.63
C HIS A 659 -2.93 22.82 2.84
N GLU A 660 -1.95 22.36 3.61
CA GLU A 660 -1.35 23.12 4.71
C GLU A 660 -0.51 24.29 4.21
N LEU A 661 0.31 24.08 3.18
CA LEU A 661 1.15 25.12 2.57
C LEU A 661 0.31 26.22 1.91
N GLU A 662 -0.77 25.88 1.20
CA GLU A 662 -1.70 26.89 0.67
C GLU A 662 -2.38 27.69 1.80
N SER A 663 -2.67 27.05 2.94
CA SER A 663 -3.20 27.74 4.12
C SER A 663 -2.20 28.75 4.68
N LEU A 664 -0.95 28.30 4.86
CA LEU A 664 0.15 29.11 5.38
C LEU A 664 0.51 30.26 4.43
N ASP A 665 0.47 30.03 3.11
CA ASP A 665 0.68 31.07 2.10
C ASP A 665 -0.37 32.19 2.23
N VAL A 666 -1.65 31.83 2.27
CA VAL A 666 -2.76 32.79 2.41
C VAL A 666 -2.64 33.56 3.72
N GLU A 667 -2.27 32.90 4.80
CA GLU A 667 -2.13 33.51 6.13
C GLU A 667 -0.96 34.50 6.19
N VAL A 668 0.24 34.10 5.75
CA VAL A 668 1.42 34.97 5.73
C VAL A 668 1.19 36.16 4.80
N ARG A 669 0.61 35.95 3.62
CA ARG A 669 0.31 37.03 2.68
C ARG A 669 -0.69 38.03 3.28
N ARG A 670 -1.77 37.53 3.90
CA ARG A 670 -2.77 38.37 4.57
C ARG A 670 -2.17 39.18 5.72
N ASN A 671 -1.26 38.59 6.50
CA ASN A 671 -0.61 39.27 7.61
C ASN A 671 0.39 40.34 7.13
N LEU A 672 1.14 40.08 6.06
CA LEU A 672 2.00 41.08 5.44
C LEU A 672 1.20 42.23 4.82
N GLU A 673 0.06 41.95 4.19
CA GLU A 673 -0.84 42.95 3.60
C GLU A 673 -1.53 43.84 4.64
N LYS A 674 -1.80 43.31 5.85
CA LYS A 674 -2.43 44.06 6.96
C LYS A 674 -1.49 45.00 7.71
N MET A 675 -0.18 44.95 7.46
CA MET A 675 0.77 45.83 8.14
C MET A 675 0.49 47.32 7.85
N PRO A 676 0.88 48.26 8.71
CA PRO A 676 0.70 49.71 8.44
C PRO A 676 1.40 50.16 7.15
N ALA A 677 0.89 51.21 6.51
CA ALA A 677 1.42 51.72 5.23
C ALA A 677 2.91 52.12 5.32
N ASP A 678 3.31 52.65 6.48
CA ASP A 678 4.67 53.08 6.77
C ASP A 678 5.65 51.89 6.74
N VAL A 679 5.21 50.70 7.21
CA VAL A 679 6.00 49.46 7.23
C VAL A 679 6.04 48.82 5.83
N ARG A 680 4.93 48.87 5.07
CA ARG A 680 4.86 48.33 3.69
C ARG A 680 5.76 49.08 2.71
N SER A 681 6.09 50.33 2.99
CA SER A 681 7.02 51.11 2.16
C SER A 681 8.51 50.78 2.41
N THR A 682 8.83 50.07 3.51
CA THR A 682 10.20 49.69 3.84
C THR A 682 10.77 48.65 2.88
N ARG A 683 12.08 48.72 2.64
CA ARG A 683 12.81 47.77 1.78
C ARG A 683 12.74 46.34 2.34
N SER A 684 12.75 46.18 3.65
CA SER A 684 12.66 44.89 4.33
C SER A 684 11.31 44.20 4.10
N TRP A 685 10.20 44.94 4.14
CA TRP A 685 8.89 44.38 3.85
C TRP A 685 8.78 43.92 2.40
N LYS A 686 9.24 44.72 1.44
CA LYS A 686 9.24 44.35 0.01
C LYS A 686 10.04 43.07 -0.24
N HIS A 687 11.25 42.98 0.32
CA HIS A 687 12.07 41.77 0.19
C HIS A 687 11.43 40.55 0.86
N ALA A 688 10.79 40.71 2.03
CA ALA A 688 10.10 39.61 2.71
C ALA A 688 8.86 39.12 1.93
N PHE A 689 8.09 40.05 1.36
CA PHE A 689 6.92 39.73 0.54
C PHE A 689 7.30 39.05 -0.77
N GLU A 690 8.35 39.52 -1.44
CA GLU A 690 8.90 38.90 -2.65
C GLU A 690 9.51 37.51 -2.36
N ALA A 691 10.24 37.35 -1.24
CA ALA A 691 10.81 36.07 -0.83
C ALA A 691 9.71 35.03 -0.49
N HIS A 692 8.66 35.45 0.20
CA HIS A 692 7.49 34.62 0.51
C HIS A 692 6.74 34.22 -0.77
N SER A 693 6.48 35.17 -1.68
CA SER A 693 5.82 34.90 -2.96
C SER A 693 6.62 33.91 -3.82
N ALA A 694 7.94 34.08 -3.88
CA ALA A 694 8.83 33.17 -4.61
C ALA A 694 8.92 31.78 -3.95
N LEU A 695 8.81 31.69 -2.61
CA LEU A 695 8.76 30.41 -1.88
C LEU A 695 7.45 29.67 -2.17
N THR A 696 6.32 30.34 -2.10
CA THR A 696 5.00 29.79 -2.44
C THR A 696 4.95 29.30 -3.88
N GLU A 697 5.47 30.06 -4.83
CA GLU A 697 5.50 29.65 -6.23
C GLU A 697 6.35 28.39 -6.45
N LYS A 698 7.49 28.29 -5.76
CA LYS A 698 8.33 27.08 -5.76
C LYS A 698 7.67 25.89 -5.07
N LEU A 699 6.79 26.11 -4.09
CA LEU A 699 6.07 25.05 -3.38
C LEU A 699 4.83 24.54 -4.13
N ARG A 700 4.17 25.41 -4.93
CA ARG A 700 3.08 25.00 -5.86
C ARG A 700 3.52 23.99 -6.91
N PHE A 701 4.83 23.81 -7.11
CA PHE A 701 5.42 22.71 -7.89
C PHE A 701 5.06 21.31 -7.35
N LEU A 702 4.77 21.18 -6.05
CA LEU A 702 4.39 19.91 -5.42
C LEU A 702 2.90 19.56 -5.58
N ALA A 703 2.06 20.51 -6.01
CA ALA A 703 0.62 20.34 -6.16
C ALA A 703 0.08 19.37 -7.25
N PRO A 704 0.85 18.81 -8.21
CA PRO A 704 0.28 17.97 -9.28
C PRO A 704 -0.39 16.66 -8.85
N MET A 705 -0.33 16.24 -7.58
CA MET A 705 -0.99 15.00 -7.14
C MET A 705 -2.48 15.13 -6.82
N ARG A 706 -3.09 16.29 -7.09
CA ARG A 706 -4.56 16.38 -7.20
C ARG A 706 -5.03 15.57 -8.41
N ILE A 707 -5.83 14.53 -8.15
CA ILE A 707 -6.76 13.99 -9.15
C ILE A 707 -7.57 15.19 -9.65
N ALA A 708 -7.40 15.50 -10.92
CA ALA A 708 -7.91 16.70 -11.54
C ALA A 708 -9.45 16.75 -11.46
N GLY A 709 -9.99 17.57 -10.56
CA GLY A 709 -11.26 18.23 -10.83
C GLY A 709 -11.11 19.02 -12.13
N TYR A 710 -12.03 18.80 -13.08
CA TYR A 710 -12.04 19.40 -14.41
C TYR A 710 -11.69 20.90 -14.36
N ARG A 711 -10.46 21.24 -14.77
CA ARG A 711 -10.08 22.61 -15.17
C ARG A 711 -9.97 22.63 -16.69
N ASN A 712 -10.44 23.70 -17.32
CA ASN A 712 -10.38 23.87 -18.77
C ASN A 712 -8.91 23.87 -19.25
N ARG A 713 -8.64 23.16 -20.34
CA ARG A 713 -7.32 23.17 -21.00
C ARG A 713 -7.10 24.55 -21.65
N GLU A 714 -5.90 25.09 -21.52
CA GLU A 714 -5.49 26.35 -22.15
C GLU A 714 -4.56 26.05 -23.33
N THR A 715 -4.46 26.97 -24.28
CA THR A 715 -3.41 26.88 -25.32
C THR A 715 -2.11 27.39 -24.71
N ILE A 716 -1.08 26.55 -24.69
CA ILE A 716 0.26 26.84 -24.19
C ILE A 716 1.22 26.87 -25.37
N THR A 717 2.04 27.91 -25.45
CA THR A 717 3.06 28.09 -26.50
C THR A 717 4.47 27.83 -25.98
N GLY A 718 5.38 27.40 -26.85
CA GLY A 718 6.79 27.24 -26.50
C GLY A 718 7.45 28.56 -26.12
N ALA A 719 6.99 29.68 -26.68
CA ALA A 719 7.41 31.02 -26.27
C ALA A 719 7.06 31.33 -24.80
N GLU A 720 5.84 30.98 -24.36
CA GLU A 720 5.43 31.15 -22.96
C GLU A 720 6.22 30.24 -22.00
N ILE A 721 6.51 29.01 -22.41
CA ILE A 721 7.33 28.08 -21.61
C ILE A 721 8.75 28.63 -21.49
N ALA A 722 9.38 29.02 -22.61
CA ALA A 722 10.74 29.55 -22.62
C ALA A 722 10.85 30.83 -21.78
N GLY A 723 9.92 31.78 -21.96
CA GLY A 723 9.90 33.03 -21.19
C GLY A 723 9.75 32.79 -19.70
N TYR A 724 8.88 31.87 -19.29
CA TYR A 724 8.72 31.50 -17.89
C TYR A 724 10.00 30.90 -17.29
N LEU A 725 10.68 29.99 -18.01
CA LEU A 725 11.90 29.36 -17.51
C LEU A 725 13.07 30.36 -17.43
N GLU A 726 13.18 31.25 -18.42
CA GLU A 726 14.17 32.35 -18.42
C GLU A 726 13.98 33.24 -17.19
N GLU A 727 12.74 33.65 -16.89
CA GLU A 727 12.44 34.48 -15.73
C GLU A 727 12.64 33.73 -14.41
N PHE A 728 12.12 32.50 -14.31
CA PHE A 728 12.17 31.70 -13.09
C PHE A 728 13.60 31.33 -12.66
N PHE A 729 14.48 31.04 -13.63
CA PHE A 729 15.87 30.66 -13.36
C PHE A 729 16.90 31.78 -13.59
N LYS A 730 16.47 33.00 -13.93
CA LYS A 730 17.34 34.15 -14.25
C LYS A 730 18.56 34.29 -13.33
N ARG A 731 18.30 34.44 -12.02
CA ARG A 731 19.36 34.61 -11.00
C ARG A 731 20.34 33.44 -10.97
N ARG A 732 19.85 32.23 -11.25
CA ARG A 732 20.63 31.01 -11.17
C ARG A 732 21.49 30.81 -12.42
N PHE A 733 20.95 31.13 -13.59
CA PHE A 733 21.71 31.20 -14.83
C PHE A 733 22.85 32.22 -14.74
N GLU A 734 22.58 33.39 -14.18
CA GLU A 734 23.59 34.43 -13.92
C GLU A 734 24.64 33.97 -12.90
N SER A 735 24.24 33.35 -11.78
CA SER A 735 25.19 32.94 -10.73
C SER A 735 26.03 31.71 -11.07
N GLU A 736 25.50 30.79 -11.89
CA GLU A 736 26.15 29.53 -12.24
C GLU A 736 26.79 29.56 -13.66
N ASP A 737 26.78 30.72 -14.33
CA ASP A 737 27.29 30.95 -15.70
C ASP A 737 26.74 29.93 -16.72
N ILE A 738 25.42 29.81 -16.75
CA ILE A 738 24.70 28.86 -17.62
C ILE A 738 24.07 29.62 -18.78
N SER A 739 24.41 29.24 -20.00
CA SER A 739 23.78 29.77 -21.21
C SER A 739 22.52 28.95 -21.55
N PHE A 740 21.37 29.61 -21.54
CA PHE A 740 20.07 29.03 -21.89
C PHE A 740 19.58 29.58 -23.23
N GLU A 741 19.22 28.69 -24.15
CA GLU A 741 18.68 29.06 -25.46
C GLU A 741 17.41 28.24 -25.78
N ALA A 742 16.34 28.93 -26.20
CA ALA A 742 15.17 28.29 -26.79
C ALA A 742 15.09 28.66 -28.28
N THR A 743 15.19 27.65 -29.15
CA THR A 743 15.25 27.87 -30.61
C THR A 743 13.94 28.47 -31.14
N LYS A 744 14.00 29.13 -32.31
CA LYS A 744 12.81 29.67 -32.97
C LYS A 744 11.76 28.58 -33.23
N ALA A 745 12.21 27.37 -33.59
CA ALA A 745 11.35 26.22 -33.80
C ALA A 745 10.62 25.81 -32.52
N PHE A 746 11.32 25.76 -31.37
CA PHE A 746 10.67 25.50 -30.09
C PHE A 746 9.70 26.60 -29.70
N ARG A 747 10.05 27.88 -29.88
CA ARG A 747 9.18 29.01 -29.51
C ARG A 747 7.88 29.05 -30.32
N ALA A 748 7.86 28.51 -31.53
CA ALA A 748 6.69 28.48 -32.42
C ALA A 748 5.64 27.41 -32.04
N ILE A 749 6.01 26.41 -31.24
CA ILE A 749 5.07 25.32 -30.91
C ILE A 749 3.89 25.83 -30.08
N SER A 750 2.73 25.21 -30.26
CA SER A 750 1.53 25.42 -29.46
C SER A 750 0.75 24.12 -29.27
N PHE A 751 0.19 23.90 -28.09
CA PHE A 751 -0.63 22.73 -27.77
C PHE A 751 -1.58 23.04 -26.61
N SER A 752 -2.62 22.23 -26.43
CA SER A 752 -3.66 22.48 -25.41
C SER A 752 -3.52 21.59 -24.17
N ASP A 753 -3.15 22.18 -23.03
CA ASP A 753 -3.09 21.48 -21.74
C ASP A 753 -3.16 22.46 -20.55
N LEU A 754 -2.96 21.97 -19.33
CA LEU A 754 -2.90 22.74 -18.08
C LEU A 754 -1.47 23.19 -17.80
N ARG A 755 -1.24 24.50 -17.60
CA ARG A 755 0.09 25.04 -17.22
C ARG A 755 0.68 24.34 -16.00
N SER A 756 -0.15 24.05 -15.01
CA SER A 756 0.22 23.37 -13.76
C SER A 756 0.72 21.93 -13.97
N ARG A 757 0.48 21.32 -15.13
CA ARG A 757 0.98 19.98 -15.48
C ARG A 757 2.29 20.07 -16.27
N ILE A 758 2.36 21.01 -17.21
CA ILE A 758 3.47 21.13 -18.16
C ILE A 758 4.68 21.83 -17.54
N TYR A 759 4.48 22.94 -16.86
CA TYR A 759 5.58 23.78 -16.36
C TYR A 759 6.48 23.03 -15.35
N PRO A 760 5.95 22.22 -14.42
CA PRO A 760 6.77 21.40 -13.54
C PRO A 760 7.70 20.42 -14.27
N VAL A 761 7.29 19.90 -15.43
CA VAL A 761 8.12 18.98 -16.22
C VAL A 761 9.42 19.66 -16.64
N PHE A 762 9.31 20.86 -17.22
CA PHE A 762 10.48 21.62 -17.67
C PHE A 762 11.34 22.12 -16.52
N ILE A 763 10.73 22.60 -15.43
CA ILE A 763 11.45 22.99 -14.21
C ILE A 763 12.29 21.83 -13.68
N ASN A 764 11.71 20.62 -13.65
CA ASN A 764 12.41 19.43 -13.17
C ASN A 764 13.57 19.03 -14.09
N LEU A 765 13.35 19.07 -15.42
CA LEU A 765 14.40 18.78 -16.39
C LEU A 765 15.55 19.81 -16.31
N LEU A 766 15.24 21.10 -16.19
CA LEU A 766 16.27 22.14 -16.06
C LEU A 766 17.02 22.05 -14.73
N ASN A 767 16.32 21.84 -13.61
CA ASN A 767 16.99 21.54 -12.33
C ASN A 767 17.89 20.31 -12.45
N ASN A 768 17.49 19.33 -13.26
CA ASN A 768 18.30 18.17 -13.49
C ASN A 768 19.57 18.47 -14.29
N SER A 769 19.43 19.22 -15.37
CA SER A 769 20.56 19.66 -16.20
C SER A 769 21.52 20.53 -15.39
N MET A 770 21.03 21.54 -14.66
CA MET A 770 21.88 22.43 -13.84
C MET A 770 22.74 21.66 -12.83
N TYR A 771 22.20 20.64 -12.15
CA TYR A 771 23.01 19.81 -11.24
C TYR A 771 24.17 19.12 -11.96
N TRP A 772 23.91 18.52 -13.13
CA TRP A 772 24.94 17.79 -13.88
C TRP A 772 25.93 18.73 -14.58
N LEU A 773 25.50 19.95 -14.90
CA LEU A 773 26.35 20.99 -15.47
C LEU A 773 27.42 21.51 -14.50
N GLN A 774 27.26 21.30 -13.18
CA GLN A 774 28.28 21.69 -12.19
C GLN A 774 29.61 20.97 -12.40
N PHE A 775 29.60 19.78 -13.01
CA PHE A 775 30.78 18.95 -13.26
C PHE A 775 31.48 19.22 -14.60
N VAL A 776 30.95 20.13 -15.43
CA VAL A 776 31.50 20.49 -16.74
C VAL A 776 31.79 21.99 -16.84
N LYS A 777 32.73 22.35 -17.73
CA LYS A 777 33.14 23.74 -17.96
C LYS A 777 32.22 24.48 -18.95
N ASP A 778 31.76 23.80 -19.99
CA ASP A 778 30.81 24.34 -20.96
C ASP A 778 29.40 24.06 -20.47
N ARG A 779 28.67 25.10 -20.05
CA ARG A 779 27.36 24.99 -19.38
C ARG A 779 26.27 25.58 -20.26
N ARG A 780 25.66 24.72 -21.08
CA ARG A 780 24.62 25.08 -22.03
C ARG A 780 23.39 24.21 -21.85
N ILE A 781 22.22 24.84 -21.92
CA ILE A 781 20.92 24.18 -21.96
C ILE A 781 20.17 24.70 -23.18
N VAL A 782 19.72 23.80 -24.04
CA VAL A 782 19.01 24.13 -25.28
C VAL A 782 17.62 23.48 -25.28
N LEU A 783 16.59 24.28 -25.51
CA LEU A 783 15.25 23.82 -25.86
C LEU A 783 15.07 23.89 -27.38
N ASP A 784 14.88 22.75 -28.03
CA ASP A 784 14.73 22.67 -29.48
C ASP A 784 13.45 21.92 -29.88
N PHE A 785 13.00 22.10 -31.12
CA PHE A 785 11.92 21.32 -31.71
C PHE A 785 12.28 20.88 -33.12
N ARG A 786 12.42 19.57 -33.34
CA ARG A 786 12.77 18.98 -34.64
C ARG A 786 12.01 17.68 -34.85
N ASN A 787 11.61 17.40 -36.08
CA ASN A 787 10.91 16.15 -36.46
C ASN A 787 9.66 15.86 -35.60
N GLY A 788 8.90 16.90 -35.25
CA GLY A 788 7.71 16.77 -34.40
C GLY A 788 7.99 16.51 -32.91
N LYS A 789 9.27 16.58 -32.48
CA LYS A 789 9.73 16.24 -31.13
C LYS A 789 10.33 17.46 -30.45
N ALA A 790 9.87 17.77 -29.23
CA ALA A 790 10.51 18.75 -28.37
C ALA A 790 11.70 18.12 -27.64
N VAL A 791 12.82 18.82 -27.59
CA VAL A 791 14.08 18.33 -27.03
C VAL A 791 14.56 19.26 -25.93
N VAL A 792 14.82 18.70 -24.76
CA VAL A 792 15.54 19.38 -23.66
C VAL A 792 16.94 18.80 -23.62
N SER A 793 17.93 19.59 -24.01
CA SER A 793 19.31 19.16 -24.21
C SER A 793 20.27 19.92 -23.30
N ASP A 794 21.24 19.23 -22.70
CA ASP A 794 22.32 19.87 -21.94
C ASP A 794 23.72 19.39 -22.37
N SER A 795 24.75 20.16 -21.98
CA SER A 795 26.17 19.88 -22.23
C SER A 795 26.84 19.06 -21.11
N GLY A 796 26.09 18.38 -20.25
CA GLY A 796 26.61 17.57 -19.15
C GLY A 796 27.23 16.23 -19.60
N GLN A 797 27.49 15.32 -18.65
CA GLN A 797 28.13 14.02 -18.89
C GLN A 797 27.23 12.97 -19.58
N GLY A 798 25.96 13.29 -19.87
CA GLY A 798 24.98 12.33 -20.38
C GLY A 798 24.51 11.33 -19.32
N VAL A 799 23.81 10.29 -19.77
CA VAL A 799 23.33 9.19 -18.92
C VAL A 799 23.94 7.88 -19.40
N ASP A 800 24.39 7.05 -18.45
CA ASP A 800 24.89 5.70 -18.71
C ASP A 800 23.81 4.82 -19.37
N PRO A 801 24.13 4.06 -20.44
CA PRO A 801 23.16 3.21 -21.14
C PRO A 801 22.38 2.24 -20.24
N ASP A 802 22.98 1.72 -19.18
CA ASP A 802 22.33 0.80 -18.24
C ASP A 802 21.25 1.47 -17.39
N ASP A 803 21.45 2.77 -17.16
CA ASP A 803 20.59 3.57 -16.32
C ASP A 803 19.42 4.15 -17.13
N VAL A 804 19.51 4.19 -18.47
CA VAL A 804 18.46 4.73 -19.35
C VAL A 804 17.11 4.04 -19.12
N GLY A 805 17.09 2.71 -19.00
CA GLY A 805 15.88 1.93 -18.72
C GLY A 805 15.29 2.21 -17.32
N ARG A 806 16.09 2.76 -16.41
CA ARG A 806 15.75 3.01 -15.00
C ARG A 806 15.51 4.49 -14.69
N LEU A 807 15.84 5.41 -15.60
CA LEU A 807 15.76 6.87 -15.40
C LEU A 807 14.40 7.36 -14.88
N PHE A 808 13.32 6.73 -15.35
CA PHE A 808 11.95 7.09 -14.97
C PHE A 808 11.37 6.18 -13.88
N GLN A 809 12.17 5.31 -13.26
CA GLN A 809 11.75 4.51 -12.09
C GLN A 809 11.76 5.38 -10.83
N LEU A 810 10.90 5.02 -9.86
CA LEU A 810 10.82 5.70 -8.58
C LEU A 810 12.09 5.48 -7.75
N PHE A 811 12.53 6.54 -7.06
CA PHE A 811 13.71 6.56 -6.18
C PHE A 811 15.05 6.26 -6.86
N PHE A 812 15.06 6.01 -8.16
CA PHE A 812 16.29 5.88 -8.92
C PHE A 812 16.99 7.24 -9.04
N THR A 813 18.20 7.34 -8.51
CA THR A 813 19.00 8.57 -8.52
C THR A 813 20.48 8.27 -8.39
N ARG A 814 21.29 8.92 -9.22
CA ARG A 814 22.76 8.93 -9.10
C ARG A 814 23.28 10.18 -8.39
N ARG A 815 22.38 11.07 -7.92
CA ARG A 815 22.76 12.27 -7.16
C ARG A 815 22.99 11.94 -5.70
N ALA A 816 24.07 12.47 -5.12
CA ALA A 816 24.47 12.23 -3.72
C ALA A 816 23.39 12.60 -2.67
N LYS A 817 22.50 13.56 -2.97
CA LYS A 817 21.37 13.97 -2.11
C LYS A 817 20.02 13.99 -2.86
N GLY A 818 19.90 13.28 -3.98
CA GLY A 818 18.66 13.23 -4.77
C GLY A 818 17.67 12.22 -4.19
N ARG A 819 16.36 12.51 -4.30
CA ARG A 819 15.29 11.58 -3.90
C ARG A 819 14.85 10.64 -5.03
N GLY A 820 15.26 10.89 -6.29
CA GLY A 820 14.90 10.03 -7.44
C GLY A 820 13.43 10.07 -7.87
N LEU A 821 12.69 11.13 -7.52
CA LEU A 821 11.25 11.23 -7.83
C LEU A 821 10.95 12.09 -9.07
N GLY A 822 11.83 13.01 -9.43
CA GLY A 822 11.55 14.05 -10.42
C GLY A 822 11.14 13.49 -11.79
N LEU A 823 12.01 12.68 -12.40
CA LEU A 823 11.77 12.16 -13.76
C LEU A 823 10.51 11.27 -13.82
N PHE A 824 10.26 10.46 -12.79
CA PHE A 824 9.02 9.69 -12.66
C PHE A 824 7.79 10.62 -12.67
N LEU A 825 7.78 11.67 -11.83
CA LEU A 825 6.68 12.64 -11.78
C LEU A 825 6.48 13.36 -13.12
N SER A 826 7.57 13.70 -13.81
CA SER A 826 7.50 14.26 -15.17
C SER A 826 6.77 13.32 -16.14
N ARG A 827 7.05 12.01 -16.08
CA ARG A 827 6.40 10.99 -16.92
C ARG A 827 4.92 10.82 -16.58
N VAL A 828 4.58 10.77 -15.30
CA VAL A 828 3.17 10.65 -14.84
C VAL A 828 2.37 11.88 -15.24
N ASN A 829 2.92 13.08 -15.03
CA ASN A 829 2.27 14.34 -15.41
C ASN A 829 1.98 14.39 -16.91
N LEU A 830 2.94 14.05 -17.76
CA LEU A 830 2.76 14.04 -19.21
C LEU A 830 1.79 12.93 -19.67
N ALA A 831 1.87 11.74 -19.09
CA ALA A 831 1.00 10.61 -19.44
C ALA A 831 -0.48 10.89 -19.15
N ALA A 832 -0.79 11.67 -18.11
CA ALA A 832 -2.16 12.10 -17.81
C ALA A 832 -2.82 12.90 -18.96
N ALA A 833 -2.00 13.52 -19.82
CA ALA A 833 -2.43 14.24 -21.02
C ALA A 833 -2.22 13.45 -22.33
N ARG A 834 -1.79 12.18 -22.22
CA ARG A 834 -1.30 11.35 -23.33
C ARG A 834 -0.09 11.93 -24.06
N HIS A 835 0.71 12.75 -23.38
CA HIS A 835 2.05 13.15 -23.84
C HIS A 835 3.06 12.11 -23.40
N HIS A 836 4.19 12.02 -24.12
CA HIS A 836 5.23 11.03 -23.85
C HIS A 836 6.57 11.71 -23.59
N ILE A 837 7.36 11.17 -22.64
CA ILE A 837 8.73 11.60 -22.38
C ILE A 837 9.65 10.39 -22.33
N ARG A 838 10.82 10.51 -22.95
CA ARG A 838 11.86 9.47 -22.98
C ARG A 838 13.25 10.08 -23.14
N TYR A 839 14.28 9.27 -22.92
CA TYR A 839 15.65 9.66 -23.24
C TYR A 839 15.92 9.42 -24.73
N ALA A 840 16.75 10.27 -25.35
CA ALA A 840 17.05 10.20 -26.78
C ALA A 840 17.84 8.93 -27.16
N THR A 841 17.37 8.20 -28.18
CA THR A 841 18.08 7.05 -28.77
C THR A 841 18.92 7.48 -29.98
N GLY A 842 19.62 6.55 -30.65
CA GLY A 842 20.59 6.86 -31.69
C GLY A 842 20.05 7.66 -32.88
N GLU A 843 18.75 7.54 -33.19
CA GLU A 843 18.08 8.21 -34.32
C GLU A 843 17.43 9.56 -33.94
N ASP A 844 17.45 9.93 -32.65
CA ASP A 844 16.78 11.14 -32.18
C ASP A 844 17.64 12.41 -32.31
N PRO A 845 17.00 13.60 -32.41
CA PRO A 845 17.71 14.87 -32.39
C PRO A 845 18.47 15.08 -31.07
N ARG A 846 19.78 15.31 -31.17
CA ARG A 846 20.69 15.59 -30.04
C ARG A 846 21.42 16.92 -30.25
N PRO A 847 20.81 18.06 -29.86
CA PRO A 847 21.42 19.38 -30.03
C PRO A 847 22.77 19.54 -29.32
N LEU A 848 22.95 18.90 -28.16
CA LEU A 848 24.18 18.90 -27.38
C LEU A 848 24.65 17.47 -27.07
N LYS A 849 25.93 17.33 -26.68
CA LYS A 849 26.58 16.04 -26.41
C LYS A 849 26.21 15.40 -25.06
N GLY A 850 25.53 16.12 -24.16
CA GLY A 850 25.18 15.65 -22.83
C GLY A 850 23.82 14.93 -22.78
N ALA A 851 23.01 15.21 -21.76
CA ALA A 851 21.73 14.54 -21.62
C ALA A 851 20.68 15.15 -22.57
N ASN A 852 19.93 14.29 -23.24
CA ASN A 852 18.93 14.67 -24.23
C ASN A 852 17.59 13.98 -23.91
N PHE A 853 16.61 14.76 -23.46
CA PHE A 853 15.26 14.29 -23.17
C PHE A 853 14.31 14.71 -24.29
N ILE A 854 13.54 13.75 -24.79
CA ILE A 854 12.55 13.93 -25.86
C ILE A 854 11.16 13.98 -25.22
N ILE A 855 10.39 15.02 -25.55
CA ILE A 855 8.99 15.17 -25.19
C ILE A 855 8.15 15.21 -26.47
N GLU A 856 7.15 14.33 -26.54
CA GLU A 856 6.22 14.20 -27.65
C GLU A 856 4.83 14.68 -27.18
N PHE A 857 4.47 15.90 -27.58
CA PHE A 857 3.19 16.52 -27.25
C PHE A 857 2.10 16.06 -28.21
N GLN A 858 0.93 15.71 -27.65
CA GLN A 858 -0.24 15.34 -28.43
C GLN A 858 -0.98 16.60 -28.88
N GLY A 859 -1.23 16.73 -30.19
CA GLY A 859 -1.91 17.90 -30.76
C GLY A 859 -1.03 19.15 -30.80
N VAL A 860 0.29 18.98 -30.93
CA VAL A 860 1.21 20.10 -31.14
C VAL A 860 1.09 20.64 -32.56
N ASN A 861 0.86 21.95 -32.66
CA ASN A 861 0.99 22.72 -33.88
C ASN A 861 2.33 23.45 -33.81
N ALA A 862 3.13 23.41 -34.87
CA ALA A 862 4.48 23.97 -34.92
C ALA A 862 4.65 24.94 -36.08
#